data_AF-A0A951QF39-F1
#
_entry.id   AF-A0A951QF39-F1
#
_cell.length_a   1.000
_cell.length_b   1.000
_cell.length_c   1.000
_cell.angle_alpha   90.00
_cell.angle_beta   90.00
_cell.angle_gamma   90.00
#
_symmetry.space_group_name_H-M   'P 1'
#
loop_
_entity.id
_entity.type
_entity.pdbx_description
1 polymer ?
#
loop_
_entity_poly.entity_id
_entity_poly.type
_entity_poly.pdbx_seq_one_letter_code
_entity_poly.pdbx_strand_id
1 'polypeptide(L)'
;MNADSSLTAPSLTEIEQQAHIYFSGGNYKAASQHYEQMLVDDPAQASYYWHLGLALVLQGQEAEAQFTWMTPILEAESEVQQEQLTLELINVLSVEADRQETLSNYETAWLLRQHLREFAPNNTDNLLRTLGLALQAKIFSFEDSLLPEIIHCLQTVSSAAALCPDRLLQVSQLLLQLNPGHAATLNFLESCIPYLSGKQLTEWIDWVLAAATRHSQNSQFTIASKLNYLAIPLVLDNIKILLNIIYQLQGGSIVDRLESIKLAERCLELATNPSEKISATNALLSSWLYSGGDWKQAVEIYQTYKALLQALIKSYAQMPNAIGEVVDVEQKLGFLSNLAPVGSLFFYFEDEPKTNRPLRNQIAQIAQSHLRTVLSDEVSKYQSRSPLLLTASDRKRLPRIGYFAGTLRQHSVGWLSRWLLTYHNRDRFDIHLYSPRPSQDPIQQQFRQEYGDRFHDVSSNIADIANQIYDDQIDILVEMDSLTNFGGCGVVALKPAPIQVHWLGYDASGIPGVDYFIVDPYVVPEDAQSYYSETLWRLPHTYIAVDGFETHTPSLRRDQLGIPGDAIIYLSSQTGLKRNIDNVRLQMQVIKAVPNSYFLIKSFLANPEFIKTFFQDVAESEGVSADRLRFLPDVSSEFVHRANLAIADVVLDTYPYNGATTTLEALWTGLPIVTRVGEQFAARNSYTMMMNAGITEGISWNDDEYLEWGIKLGQDAALRQDIFYRLKRSRHTSPLWNGRQFAQDMESAYEQMWERL
;
A
#
# COMPACT_ATOMS: atom_id res chain seq x y z
N MET A 1 -30.31 -6.85 -68.66
CA MET A 1 -29.98 -8.16 -69.22
C MET A 1 -28.63 -8.54 -68.64
N ASN A 2 -28.64 -9.50 -67.73
CA ASN A 2 -27.49 -10.02 -67.01
C ASN A 2 -26.59 -10.82 -67.95
N ALA A 3 -25.28 -10.75 -67.73
CA ALA A 3 -24.35 -11.82 -68.00
C ALA A 3 -23.35 -11.86 -66.85
N ASP A 4 -23.59 -12.82 -65.95
CA ASP A 4 -22.76 -13.25 -64.84
C ASP A 4 -21.37 -13.68 -65.33
N SER A 5 -20.33 -13.13 -64.71
CA SER A 5 -18.99 -13.70 -64.70
C SER A 5 -18.72 -14.25 -63.30
N SER A 6 -19.26 -15.44 -63.02
CA SER A 6 -18.90 -16.22 -61.84
C SER A 6 -17.64 -17.04 -62.13
N LEU A 7 -16.52 -16.59 -61.58
CA LEU A 7 -15.31 -17.40 -61.42
C LEU A 7 -15.65 -18.53 -60.43
N THR A 8 -15.90 -19.74 -60.95
CA THR A 8 -16.10 -20.96 -60.16
C THR A 8 -14.78 -21.47 -59.62
N ALA A 9 -14.70 -21.68 -58.31
CA ALA A 9 -13.58 -22.35 -57.64
C ALA A 9 -13.39 -23.80 -58.13
N PRO A 10 -12.16 -24.33 -58.22
CA PRO A 10 -11.93 -25.71 -58.64
C PRO A 10 -12.42 -26.71 -57.58
N SER A 11 -12.95 -27.86 -58.01
CA SER A 11 -13.36 -28.97 -57.13
C SER A 11 -12.13 -29.74 -56.63
N LEU A 12 -11.95 -29.80 -55.31
CA LEU A 12 -10.89 -30.58 -54.64
C LEU A 12 -10.93 -32.08 -55.02
N THR A 13 -9.76 -32.69 -55.20
CA THR A 13 -9.57 -34.14 -55.42
C THR A 13 -9.92 -34.96 -54.17
N GLU A 14 -10.24 -36.26 -54.31
CA GLU A 14 -10.56 -37.14 -53.17
C GLU A 14 -9.41 -37.22 -52.14
N ILE A 15 -8.15 -37.19 -52.60
CA ILE A 15 -6.96 -37.23 -51.73
C ILE A 15 -6.83 -35.92 -50.94
N GLU A 16 -7.10 -34.76 -51.55
CA GLU A 16 -7.10 -33.46 -50.86
C GLU A 16 -8.16 -33.40 -49.75
N GLN A 17 -9.38 -33.90 -50.03
CA GLN A 17 -10.43 -33.98 -49.02
C GLN A 17 -10.02 -34.90 -47.86
N GLN A 18 -9.42 -36.05 -48.16
CA GLN A 18 -8.97 -37.00 -47.17
C GLN A 18 -7.83 -36.42 -46.29
N ALA A 19 -6.87 -35.72 -46.88
CA ALA A 19 -5.80 -35.03 -46.16
C ALA A 19 -6.37 -33.96 -45.21
N HIS A 20 -7.33 -33.17 -45.67
CA HIS A 20 -7.99 -32.16 -44.84
C HIS A 20 -8.78 -32.78 -43.67
N ILE A 21 -9.43 -33.92 -43.88
CA ILE A 21 -10.13 -34.67 -42.83
C ILE A 21 -9.13 -35.17 -41.78
N TYR A 22 -8.00 -35.76 -42.19
CA TYR A 22 -6.97 -36.20 -41.26
C TYR A 22 -6.36 -35.04 -40.47
N PHE A 23 -6.09 -33.91 -41.14
CA PHE A 23 -5.55 -32.71 -40.50
C PHE A 23 -6.52 -32.15 -39.47
N SER A 24 -7.79 -31.97 -39.84
CA SER A 24 -8.84 -31.46 -38.95
C SER A 24 -9.14 -32.40 -37.79
N GLY A 25 -8.97 -33.71 -38.00
CA GLY A 25 -9.12 -34.76 -36.99
C GLY A 25 -7.88 -34.97 -36.10
N GLY A 26 -6.82 -34.18 -36.27
CA GLY A 26 -5.59 -34.26 -35.45
C GLY A 26 -4.64 -35.41 -35.81
N ASN A 27 -4.89 -36.14 -36.91
CA ASN A 27 -3.99 -37.17 -37.40
C ASN A 27 -2.96 -36.56 -38.37
N TYR A 28 -2.06 -35.75 -37.82
CA TYR A 28 -1.08 -34.99 -38.59
C TYR A 28 -0.13 -35.87 -39.41
N LYS A 29 0.20 -37.07 -38.91
CA LYS A 29 1.05 -38.02 -39.61
C LYS A 29 0.42 -38.53 -40.92
N ALA A 30 -0.86 -38.91 -40.87
CA ALA A 30 -1.57 -39.32 -42.07
C ALA A 30 -1.74 -38.13 -43.04
N ALA A 31 -2.05 -36.95 -42.51
CA ALA A 31 -2.16 -35.72 -43.31
C ALA A 31 -0.84 -35.40 -44.04
N SER A 32 0.32 -35.44 -43.36
CA SER A 32 1.62 -35.19 -43.98
C SER A 32 1.94 -36.17 -45.12
N GLN A 33 1.65 -37.46 -44.94
CA GLN A 33 1.88 -38.47 -45.98
C GLN A 33 1.06 -38.20 -47.26
N HIS A 34 -0.17 -37.73 -47.10
CA HIS A 34 -1.01 -37.38 -48.23
C HIS A 34 -0.52 -36.11 -48.94
N TYR A 35 -0.09 -35.08 -48.20
CA TYR A 35 0.48 -33.87 -48.81
C TYR A 35 1.83 -34.13 -49.49
N GLU A 36 2.68 -34.99 -48.94
CA GLU A 36 3.92 -35.46 -49.60
C GLU A 36 3.60 -36.14 -50.94
N GLN A 37 2.57 -36.99 -50.97
CA GLN A 37 2.18 -37.68 -52.20
C GLN A 37 1.65 -36.68 -53.25
N MET A 38 0.86 -35.68 -52.85
CA MET A 38 0.39 -34.63 -53.75
C MET A 38 1.54 -33.81 -54.33
N LEU A 39 2.59 -33.54 -53.53
CA LEU A 39 3.78 -32.82 -54.01
C LEU A 39 4.60 -33.60 -55.02
N VAL A 40 4.60 -34.94 -54.97
CA VAL A 40 5.21 -35.77 -56.01
C VAL A 40 4.44 -35.65 -57.32
N ASP A 41 3.11 -35.56 -57.26
CA ASP A 41 2.23 -35.51 -58.43
C ASP A 41 2.15 -34.10 -59.05
N ASP A 42 2.13 -33.04 -58.23
CA ASP A 42 2.10 -31.63 -58.65
C ASP A 42 2.99 -30.75 -57.74
N PRO A 43 4.31 -30.68 -58.01
CA PRO A 43 5.25 -29.92 -57.20
C PRO A 43 5.12 -28.39 -57.35
N ALA A 44 4.33 -27.90 -58.32
CA ALA A 44 4.15 -26.46 -58.55
C ALA A 44 3.10 -25.83 -57.61
N GLN A 45 2.30 -26.65 -56.92
CA GLN A 45 1.21 -26.19 -56.09
C GLN A 45 1.69 -25.79 -54.68
N ALA A 46 1.79 -24.47 -54.43
CA ALA A 46 2.30 -23.91 -53.17
C ALA A 46 1.48 -24.34 -51.93
N SER A 47 0.16 -24.48 -52.07
CA SER A 47 -0.73 -24.84 -50.96
C SER A 47 -0.39 -26.18 -50.30
N TYR A 48 0.17 -27.13 -51.06
CA TYR A 48 0.59 -28.43 -50.52
C TYR A 48 1.80 -28.29 -49.61
N TYR A 49 2.76 -27.43 -49.94
CA TYR A 49 3.90 -27.12 -49.06
C TYR A 49 3.44 -26.45 -47.76
N TRP A 50 2.48 -25.51 -47.84
CA TRP A 50 1.96 -24.82 -46.65
C TRP A 50 1.34 -25.81 -45.65
N HIS A 51 0.45 -26.68 -46.12
CA HIS A 51 -0.25 -27.63 -45.27
C HIS A 51 0.62 -28.83 -44.84
N LEU A 52 1.59 -29.25 -45.66
CA LEU A 52 2.60 -30.22 -45.26
C LEU A 52 3.43 -29.67 -44.10
N GLY A 53 3.99 -28.47 -44.23
CA GLY A 53 4.78 -27.84 -43.18
C GLY A 53 3.98 -27.65 -41.88
N LEU A 54 2.69 -27.27 -41.96
CA LEU A 54 1.82 -27.24 -40.78
C LEU A 54 1.70 -28.61 -40.11
N ALA A 55 1.48 -29.67 -40.89
CA ALA A 55 1.38 -31.02 -40.34
C ALA A 55 2.70 -31.49 -39.70
N LEU A 56 3.85 -31.06 -40.25
CA LEU A 56 5.17 -31.36 -39.71
C LEU A 56 5.44 -30.61 -38.39
N VAL A 57 5.14 -29.30 -38.30
CA VAL A 57 5.26 -28.54 -37.04
C VAL A 57 4.38 -29.15 -35.95
N LEU A 58 3.14 -29.54 -36.28
CA LEU A 58 2.22 -30.16 -35.33
C LEU A 58 2.65 -31.59 -34.90
N GLN A 59 3.67 -32.16 -35.56
CA GLN A 59 4.34 -33.40 -35.17
C GLN A 59 5.66 -33.15 -34.40
N GLY A 60 6.04 -31.89 -34.16
CA GLY A 60 7.32 -31.52 -33.54
C GLY A 60 8.52 -31.56 -34.49
N GLN A 61 8.28 -31.54 -35.81
CA GLN A 61 9.30 -31.55 -36.86
C GLN A 61 9.49 -30.14 -37.44
N GLU A 62 9.96 -29.23 -36.60
CA GLU A 62 10.05 -27.80 -36.92
C GLU A 62 11.05 -27.51 -38.05
N ALA A 63 12.22 -28.15 -38.01
CA ALA A 63 13.26 -27.94 -39.01
C ALA A 63 12.82 -28.40 -40.41
N GLU A 64 12.17 -29.56 -40.49
CA GLU A 64 11.60 -30.07 -41.73
C GLU A 64 10.50 -29.14 -42.25
N ALA A 65 9.60 -28.68 -41.37
CA ALA A 65 8.53 -27.77 -41.77
C ALA A 65 9.05 -26.44 -42.35
N GLN A 66 10.07 -25.85 -41.70
CA GLN A 66 10.67 -24.61 -42.17
C GLN A 66 11.30 -24.78 -43.56
N PHE A 67 11.99 -25.90 -43.79
CA PHE A 67 12.52 -26.23 -45.11
C PHE A 67 11.41 -26.41 -46.16
N THR A 68 10.33 -27.12 -45.79
CA THR A 68 9.15 -27.30 -46.66
C THR A 68 8.54 -25.96 -47.06
N TRP A 69 8.36 -25.03 -46.12
CA TRP A 69 7.81 -23.70 -46.41
C TRP A 69 8.75 -22.82 -47.24
N MET A 70 10.06 -22.89 -47.03
CA MET A 70 11.01 -22.09 -47.79
C MET A 70 11.16 -22.52 -49.26
N THR A 71 10.88 -23.79 -49.57
CA THR A 71 11.07 -24.35 -50.92
C THR A 71 10.36 -23.54 -52.01
N PRO A 72 9.02 -23.35 -51.99
CA PRO A 72 8.34 -22.57 -53.02
C PRO A 72 8.72 -21.08 -53.04
N ILE A 73 9.11 -20.52 -51.89
CA ILE A 73 9.53 -19.11 -51.77
C ILE A 73 10.89 -18.88 -52.45
N LEU A 74 11.84 -19.79 -52.25
CA LEU A 74 13.17 -19.73 -52.84
C LEU A 74 13.16 -20.04 -54.35
N GLU A 75 12.18 -20.80 -54.82
CA GLU A 75 12.00 -21.16 -56.23
C GLU A 75 11.19 -20.12 -57.04
N ALA A 76 10.72 -19.04 -56.39
CA ALA A 76 9.96 -17.98 -57.05
C ALA A 76 10.76 -17.29 -58.17
N GLU A 77 10.11 -17.01 -59.31
CA GLU A 77 10.76 -16.44 -60.50
C GLU A 77 10.91 -14.90 -60.42
N SER A 78 10.26 -14.25 -59.45
CA SER A 78 10.33 -12.80 -59.25
C SER A 78 10.08 -12.40 -57.79
N GLU A 79 10.55 -11.21 -57.40
CA GLU A 79 10.31 -10.64 -56.06
C GLU A 79 8.81 -10.48 -55.77
N VAL A 80 8.00 -10.13 -56.77
CA VAL A 80 6.54 -9.99 -56.62
C VAL A 80 5.89 -11.33 -56.31
N GLN A 81 6.32 -12.40 -56.98
CA GLN A 81 5.82 -13.75 -56.72
C GLN A 81 6.27 -14.25 -55.34
N GLN A 82 7.51 -13.95 -54.95
CA GLN A 82 8.04 -14.28 -53.63
C GLN A 82 7.23 -13.61 -52.50
N GLU A 83 6.88 -12.33 -52.67
CA GLU A 83 6.03 -11.59 -51.73
C GLU A 83 4.63 -12.20 -51.64
N GLN A 84 4.02 -12.54 -52.78
CA GLN A 84 2.69 -13.15 -52.81
C GLN A 84 2.66 -14.52 -52.10
N LEU A 85 3.64 -15.39 -52.37
CA LEU A 85 3.76 -16.69 -51.71
C LEU A 85 3.99 -16.56 -50.20
N THR A 86 4.79 -15.57 -49.80
CA THR A 86 5.03 -15.26 -48.38
C THR A 86 3.73 -14.82 -47.70
N LEU A 87 2.92 -13.98 -48.34
CA LEU A 87 1.61 -13.56 -47.82
C LEU A 87 0.61 -14.72 -47.71
N GLU A 88 0.62 -15.66 -48.67
CA GLU A 88 -0.21 -16.87 -48.60
C GLU A 88 0.18 -17.74 -47.40
N LEU A 89 1.48 -18.00 -47.20
CA LEU A 89 1.96 -18.74 -46.03
C LEU A 89 1.61 -18.04 -44.72
N ILE A 90 1.82 -16.73 -44.61
CA ILE A 90 1.45 -15.94 -43.42
C ILE A 90 -0.04 -16.12 -43.10
N ASN A 91 -0.91 -16.09 -44.10
CA ASN A 91 -2.34 -16.30 -43.91
C ASN A 91 -2.66 -17.71 -43.41
N VAL A 92 -2.05 -18.74 -44.02
CA VAL A 92 -2.24 -20.15 -43.61
C VAL A 92 -1.77 -20.38 -42.16
N LEU A 93 -0.58 -19.88 -41.80
CA LEU A 93 -0.06 -19.94 -40.44
C LEU A 93 -0.97 -19.21 -39.45
N SER A 94 -1.44 -18.01 -39.82
CA SER A 94 -2.30 -17.22 -38.94
C SER A 94 -3.64 -17.90 -38.67
N VAL A 95 -4.27 -18.50 -39.70
CA VAL A 95 -5.55 -19.22 -39.55
C VAL A 95 -5.38 -20.44 -38.64
N GLU A 96 -4.31 -21.21 -38.81
CA GLU A 96 -4.09 -22.37 -37.95
C GLU A 96 -3.70 -21.97 -36.52
N ALA A 97 -2.91 -20.91 -36.34
CA ALA A 97 -2.62 -20.37 -35.02
C ALA A 97 -3.91 -19.94 -34.29
N ASP A 98 -4.85 -19.32 -35.00
CA ASP A 98 -6.15 -18.91 -34.45
C ASP A 98 -7.02 -20.10 -34.05
N ARG A 99 -6.97 -21.17 -34.85
CA ARG A 99 -7.65 -22.43 -34.53
C ARG A 99 -7.08 -23.06 -33.27
N GLN A 100 -5.75 -23.11 -33.12
CA GLN A 100 -5.08 -23.66 -31.95
C GLN A 100 -5.35 -22.83 -30.70
N GLU A 101 -5.37 -21.51 -30.81
CA GLU A 101 -5.75 -20.61 -29.72
C GLU A 101 -7.20 -20.85 -29.28
N THR A 102 -8.13 -21.04 -30.22
CA THR A 102 -9.54 -21.38 -29.93
C THR A 102 -9.68 -22.72 -29.20
N LEU A 103 -8.78 -23.67 -29.49
CA LEU A 103 -8.71 -24.97 -28.81
C LEU A 103 -7.96 -24.91 -27.47
N SER A 104 -7.51 -23.74 -27.03
CA SER A 104 -6.69 -23.54 -25.82
C SER A 104 -5.32 -24.25 -25.87
N ASN A 105 -4.82 -24.56 -27.07
CA ASN A 105 -3.49 -25.13 -27.29
C ASN A 105 -2.46 -23.99 -27.42
N TYR A 106 -2.23 -23.26 -26.33
CA TYR A 106 -1.47 -22.00 -26.34
C TYR A 106 0.00 -22.15 -26.77
N GLU A 107 0.68 -23.23 -26.37
CA GLU A 107 2.07 -23.50 -26.79
C GLU A 107 2.17 -23.72 -28.31
N THR A 108 1.23 -24.48 -28.87
CA THR A 108 1.17 -24.73 -30.32
C THR A 108 0.82 -23.45 -31.09
N ALA A 109 -0.16 -22.69 -30.61
CA ALA A 109 -0.50 -21.39 -31.20
C ALA A 109 0.69 -20.42 -31.16
N TRP A 110 1.42 -20.41 -30.04
CA TRP A 110 2.63 -19.60 -29.86
C TRP A 110 3.72 -20.00 -30.88
N LEU A 111 3.99 -21.30 -31.02
CA LEU A 111 4.99 -21.83 -31.95
C LEU A 111 4.70 -21.42 -33.40
N LEU A 112 3.44 -21.57 -33.83
CA LEU A 112 3.01 -21.16 -35.17
C LEU A 112 3.19 -19.65 -35.39
N ARG A 113 2.95 -18.82 -34.37
CA ARG A 113 3.17 -17.37 -34.48
C ARG A 113 4.63 -16.96 -34.39
N GLN A 114 5.51 -17.75 -33.76
CA GLN A 114 6.96 -17.58 -33.86
C GLN A 114 7.45 -17.81 -35.28
N HIS A 115 7.00 -18.88 -35.95
CA HIS A 115 7.31 -19.07 -37.37
C HIS A 115 6.74 -17.92 -38.22
N LEU A 116 5.52 -17.46 -37.94
CA LEU A 116 4.96 -16.28 -38.63
C LEU A 116 5.84 -15.03 -38.45
N ARG A 117 6.45 -14.83 -37.27
CA ARG A 117 7.37 -13.71 -36.98
C ARG A 117 8.64 -13.77 -37.85
N GLU A 118 9.10 -14.94 -38.27
CA GLU A 118 10.25 -15.06 -39.18
C GLU A 118 9.93 -14.52 -40.59
N PHE A 119 8.71 -14.76 -41.07
CA PHE A 119 8.25 -14.31 -42.39
C PHE A 119 7.71 -12.87 -42.38
N ALA A 120 7.21 -12.39 -41.24
CA ALA A 120 6.65 -11.06 -41.08
C ALA A 120 7.14 -10.37 -39.78
N PRO A 121 8.44 -10.04 -39.67
CA PRO A 121 9.04 -9.54 -38.43
C PRO A 121 8.48 -8.19 -37.98
N ASN A 122 7.92 -7.39 -38.89
CA ASN A 122 7.32 -6.09 -38.59
C ASN A 122 5.79 -6.15 -38.39
N ASN A 123 5.18 -7.34 -38.40
CA ASN A 123 3.75 -7.49 -38.16
C ASN A 123 3.46 -7.37 -36.67
N THR A 124 3.28 -6.13 -36.20
CA THR A 124 3.06 -5.81 -34.78
C THR A 124 1.88 -6.57 -34.16
N ASP A 125 0.82 -6.84 -34.93
CA ASP A 125 -0.32 -7.62 -34.44
C ASP A 125 0.10 -9.07 -34.11
N ASN A 126 0.84 -9.72 -35.02
CA ASN A 126 1.38 -11.05 -34.76
C ASN A 126 2.33 -11.06 -33.55
N LEU A 127 3.21 -10.07 -33.44
CA LEU A 127 4.15 -9.97 -32.32
C LEU A 127 3.40 -9.85 -30.98
N LEU A 128 2.38 -8.99 -30.90
CA LEU A 128 1.56 -8.83 -29.71
C LEU A 128 0.84 -10.12 -29.31
N ARG A 129 0.28 -10.85 -30.28
CA ARG A 129 -0.33 -12.16 -30.01
C ARG A 129 0.68 -13.20 -29.54
N THR A 130 1.84 -13.23 -30.19
CA THR A 130 2.95 -14.12 -29.79
C THR A 130 3.33 -13.87 -28.35
N LEU A 131 3.47 -12.60 -27.95
CA LEU A 131 3.76 -12.23 -26.57
C LEU A 131 2.62 -12.61 -25.61
N GLY A 132 1.36 -12.33 -25.98
CA GLY A 132 0.19 -12.70 -25.18
C GLY A 132 0.13 -14.21 -24.89
N LEU A 133 0.36 -15.04 -25.92
CA LEU A 133 0.42 -16.49 -25.79
C LEU A 133 1.60 -16.95 -24.93
N ALA A 134 2.79 -16.36 -25.11
CA ALA A 134 3.98 -16.67 -24.30
C ALA A 134 3.76 -16.39 -22.80
N LEU A 135 3.08 -15.27 -22.49
CA LEU A 135 2.74 -14.89 -21.12
C LEU A 135 1.69 -15.82 -20.52
N GLN A 136 0.64 -16.19 -21.28
CA GLN A 136 -0.39 -17.12 -20.83
C GLN A 136 0.14 -18.54 -20.60
N ALA A 137 1.00 -19.03 -21.51
CA ALA A 137 1.66 -20.33 -21.38
C ALA A 137 2.81 -20.33 -20.35
N LYS A 138 3.18 -19.17 -19.77
CA LYS A 138 4.28 -19.00 -18.81
C LYS A 138 5.65 -19.43 -19.35
N ILE A 139 5.88 -19.22 -20.64
CA ILE A 139 7.13 -19.52 -21.34
C ILE A 139 7.93 -18.25 -21.72
N PHE A 140 7.39 -17.06 -21.43
CA PHE A 140 8.04 -15.78 -21.72
C PHE A 140 9.28 -15.52 -20.85
N SER A 141 10.38 -15.07 -21.47
CA SER A 141 11.56 -14.52 -20.79
C SER A 141 11.79 -13.06 -21.16
N PHE A 142 12.21 -12.25 -20.18
CA PHE A 142 12.63 -10.86 -20.45
C PHE A 142 13.96 -10.76 -21.21
N GLU A 143 14.70 -11.86 -21.34
CA GLU A 143 15.92 -11.94 -22.15
C GLU A 143 15.62 -12.11 -23.65
N ASP A 144 14.38 -12.50 -24.00
CA ASP A 144 13.97 -12.70 -25.39
C ASP A 144 13.84 -11.37 -26.15
N SER A 145 14.19 -11.37 -27.44
CA SER A 145 14.11 -10.15 -28.27
C SER A 145 12.68 -9.71 -28.61
N LEU A 146 11.67 -10.55 -28.33
CA LEU A 146 10.27 -10.31 -28.71
C LEU A 146 9.71 -9.01 -28.13
N LEU A 147 9.87 -8.76 -26.83
CA LEU A 147 9.34 -7.55 -26.20
C LEU A 147 10.07 -6.28 -26.68
N PRO A 148 11.43 -6.24 -26.75
CA PRO A 148 12.15 -5.15 -27.40
C PRO A 148 11.72 -4.87 -28.85
N GLU A 149 11.48 -5.90 -29.66
CA GLU A 149 11.01 -5.75 -31.04
C GLU A 149 9.62 -5.11 -31.10
N ILE A 150 8.69 -5.56 -30.25
CA ILE A 150 7.35 -4.96 -30.15
C ILE A 150 7.45 -3.48 -29.78
N ILE A 151 8.28 -3.13 -28.78
CA ILE A 151 8.50 -1.74 -28.36
C ILE A 151 9.02 -0.91 -29.54
N HIS A 152 10.00 -1.42 -30.28
CA HIS A 152 10.54 -0.74 -31.46
C HIS A 152 9.46 -0.53 -32.54
N CYS A 153 8.63 -1.54 -32.82
CA CYS A 153 7.51 -1.41 -33.75
C CYS A 153 6.51 -0.35 -33.28
N LEU A 154 6.13 -0.34 -32.00
CA LEU A 154 5.20 0.65 -31.45
C LEU A 154 5.76 2.09 -31.52
N GLN A 155 7.07 2.26 -31.42
CA GLN A 155 7.72 3.57 -31.49
C GLN A 155 7.95 4.08 -32.92
N THR A 156 7.99 3.19 -33.91
CA THR A 156 8.28 3.53 -35.31
C THR A 156 7.04 3.62 -36.20
N VAL A 157 5.96 2.91 -35.85
CA VAL A 157 4.71 2.93 -36.63
C VAL A 157 4.01 4.29 -36.47
N SER A 158 3.84 5.01 -37.58
CA SER A 158 3.23 6.36 -37.59
C SER A 158 1.69 6.37 -37.69
N SER A 159 1.05 5.21 -37.84
CA SER A 159 -0.40 5.09 -38.07
C SER A 159 -1.05 4.22 -37.00
N ALA A 160 -1.89 4.84 -36.17
CA ALA A 160 -2.70 4.14 -35.16
C ALA A 160 -3.79 3.23 -35.76
N ALA A 161 -4.01 3.25 -37.08
CA ALA A 161 -5.14 2.59 -37.73
C ALA A 161 -4.98 1.07 -37.91
N ALA A 162 -3.82 0.49 -37.63
CA ALA A 162 -3.51 -0.93 -37.91
C ALA A 162 -3.37 -1.83 -36.67
N LEU A 163 -3.51 -1.29 -35.46
CA LEU A 163 -3.31 -2.01 -34.19
C LEU A 163 -4.63 -2.16 -33.43
N CYS A 164 -4.88 -3.35 -32.87
CA CYS A 164 -6.05 -3.60 -32.02
C CYS A 164 -5.76 -3.11 -30.58
N PRO A 165 -6.43 -2.05 -30.08
CA PRO A 165 -6.18 -1.51 -28.75
C PRO A 165 -6.45 -2.52 -27.62
N ASP A 166 -7.45 -3.39 -27.79
CA ASP A 166 -7.82 -4.40 -26.80
C ASP A 166 -6.71 -5.43 -26.56
N ARG A 167 -5.86 -5.68 -27.58
CA ARG A 167 -4.69 -6.56 -27.44
C ARG A 167 -3.56 -5.91 -26.68
N LEU A 168 -3.31 -4.61 -26.92
CA LEU A 168 -2.34 -3.84 -26.14
C LEU A 168 -2.73 -3.85 -24.65
N LEU A 169 -4.02 -3.68 -24.39
CA LEU A 169 -4.60 -3.76 -23.05
C LEU A 169 -4.36 -5.13 -22.40
N GLN A 170 -4.73 -6.21 -23.09
CA GLN A 170 -4.53 -7.58 -22.57
C GLN A 170 -3.07 -7.86 -22.22
N VAL A 171 -2.13 -7.51 -23.12
CA VAL A 171 -0.69 -7.72 -22.89
C VAL A 171 -0.18 -6.84 -21.75
N SER A 172 -0.63 -5.58 -21.67
CA SER A 172 -0.30 -4.66 -20.58
C SER A 172 -0.67 -5.26 -19.22
N GLN A 173 -1.88 -5.82 -19.12
CA GLN A 173 -2.36 -6.45 -17.90
C GLN A 173 -1.49 -7.67 -17.50
N LEU A 174 -1.14 -8.52 -18.46
CA LEU A 174 -0.30 -9.70 -18.21
C LEU A 174 1.13 -9.32 -17.77
N LEU A 175 1.74 -8.31 -18.40
CA LEU A 175 3.07 -7.83 -18.02
C LEU A 175 3.08 -7.17 -16.63
N LEU A 176 2.03 -6.40 -16.30
CA LEU A 176 1.85 -5.82 -14.97
C LEU A 176 1.71 -6.90 -13.88
N GLN A 177 1.09 -8.04 -14.20
CA GLN A 177 1.00 -9.19 -13.29
C GLN A 177 2.32 -9.93 -13.13
N LEU A 178 3.11 -10.04 -14.21
CA LEU A 178 4.38 -10.78 -14.21
C LEU A 178 5.50 -10.02 -13.49
N ASN A 179 5.84 -8.82 -13.97
CA ASN A 179 6.88 -7.99 -13.37
C ASN A 179 6.70 -6.51 -13.77
N PRO A 180 5.90 -5.75 -13.00
CA PRO A 180 5.58 -4.36 -13.32
C PRO A 180 6.76 -3.40 -13.10
N GLY A 181 7.77 -3.81 -12.32
CA GLY A 181 8.97 -3.01 -12.08
C GLY A 181 10.06 -3.16 -13.13
N HIS A 182 9.93 -4.14 -14.05
CA HIS A 182 10.92 -4.41 -15.08
C HIS A 182 10.97 -3.27 -16.11
N ALA A 183 12.18 -2.88 -16.53
CA ALA A 183 12.37 -1.75 -17.46
C ALA A 183 11.62 -1.96 -18.79
N ALA A 184 11.67 -3.18 -19.35
CA ALA A 184 10.96 -3.49 -20.59
C ALA A 184 9.42 -3.44 -20.43
N THR A 185 8.88 -3.81 -19.27
CA THR A 185 7.45 -3.67 -18.98
C THR A 185 7.04 -2.19 -19.00
N LEU A 186 7.80 -1.34 -18.32
CA LEU A 186 7.51 0.09 -18.25
C LEU A 186 7.61 0.76 -19.64
N ASN A 187 8.65 0.44 -20.41
CA ASN A 187 8.83 0.96 -21.77
C ASN A 187 7.70 0.50 -22.71
N PHE A 188 7.23 -0.74 -22.57
CA PHE A 188 6.08 -1.24 -23.32
C PHE A 188 4.81 -0.46 -22.97
N LEU A 189 4.51 -0.33 -21.68
CA LEU A 189 3.34 0.42 -21.19
C LEU A 189 3.34 1.87 -21.71
N GLU A 190 4.48 2.56 -21.63
CA GLU A 190 4.64 3.91 -22.18
C GLU A 190 4.38 3.95 -23.69
N SER A 191 4.92 2.99 -24.43
CA SER A 191 4.78 2.89 -25.89
C SER A 191 3.34 2.56 -26.35
N CYS A 192 2.49 2.03 -25.46
CA CYS A 192 1.07 1.80 -25.75
C CYS A 192 0.26 3.10 -25.78
N ILE A 193 0.62 4.12 -25.00
CA ILE A 193 -0.21 5.32 -24.75
C ILE A 193 -0.72 5.97 -26.05
N PRO A 194 0.09 6.18 -27.12
CA PRO A 194 -0.38 6.83 -28.35
C PRO A 194 -1.48 6.07 -29.10
N TYR A 195 -1.68 4.79 -28.81
CA TYR A 195 -2.65 3.91 -29.47
C TYR A 195 -3.95 3.73 -28.67
N LEU A 196 -4.04 4.31 -27.48
CA LEU A 196 -5.18 4.18 -26.57
C LEU A 196 -6.00 5.47 -26.58
N SER A 197 -7.33 5.34 -26.58
CA SER A 197 -8.24 6.49 -26.50
C SER A 197 -9.55 6.08 -25.80
N GLY A 198 -10.33 7.05 -25.36
CA GLY A 198 -11.64 6.81 -24.75
C GLY A 198 -11.60 5.75 -23.64
N LYS A 199 -12.44 4.71 -23.77
CA LYS A 199 -12.55 3.63 -22.79
C LYS A 199 -11.23 2.89 -22.56
N GLN A 200 -10.48 2.63 -23.63
CA GLN A 200 -9.23 1.86 -23.53
C GLN A 200 -8.17 2.60 -22.74
N LEU A 201 -8.05 3.92 -22.92
CA LEU A 201 -7.11 4.73 -22.14
C LEU A 201 -7.48 4.72 -20.65
N THR A 202 -8.77 4.82 -20.33
CA THR A 202 -9.25 4.72 -18.94
C THR A 202 -8.89 3.37 -18.32
N GLU A 203 -9.17 2.26 -19.00
CA GLU A 203 -8.83 0.91 -18.50
C GLU A 203 -7.33 0.74 -18.25
N TRP A 204 -6.50 1.27 -19.15
CA TRP A 204 -5.04 1.26 -18.99
C TRP A 204 -4.60 2.06 -17.75
N ILE A 205 -5.14 3.27 -17.57
CA ILE A 205 -4.83 4.13 -16.41
C ILE A 205 -5.22 3.39 -15.13
N ASP A 206 -6.41 2.80 -15.10
CA ASP A 206 -6.91 2.06 -13.92
C ASP A 206 -6.01 0.88 -13.57
N TRP A 207 -5.54 0.10 -14.54
CA TRP A 207 -4.64 -1.03 -14.27
C TRP A 207 -3.25 -0.58 -13.79
N VAL A 208 -2.69 0.46 -14.41
CA VAL A 208 -1.38 1.02 -14.01
C VAL A 208 -1.46 1.57 -12.59
N LEU A 209 -2.50 2.31 -12.26
CA LEU A 209 -2.71 2.86 -10.92
C LEU A 209 -3.06 1.78 -9.89
N ALA A 210 -3.80 0.74 -10.26
CA ALA A 210 -4.07 -0.41 -9.39
C ALA A 210 -2.77 -1.16 -9.05
N ALA A 211 -1.90 -1.36 -10.04
CA ALA A 211 -0.57 -1.93 -9.83
C ALA A 211 0.28 -1.01 -8.93
N ALA A 212 0.33 0.30 -9.21
CA ALA A 212 1.07 1.27 -8.41
C ALA A 212 0.60 1.26 -6.93
N THR A 213 -0.72 1.25 -6.72
CA THR A 213 -1.34 1.19 -5.39
C THR A 213 -0.92 -0.07 -4.65
N ARG A 214 -0.99 -1.25 -5.29
CA ARG A 214 -0.58 -2.54 -4.69
C ARG A 214 0.88 -2.53 -4.27
N HIS A 215 1.78 -2.01 -5.12
CA HIS A 215 3.20 -1.93 -4.80
C HIS A 215 3.49 -0.92 -3.70
N SER A 216 2.83 0.25 -3.70
CA SER A 216 2.96 1.25 -2.64
C SER A 216 2.50 0.70 -1.28
N GLN A 217 1.37 -0.02 -1.24
CA GLN A 217 0.85 -0.66 -0.03
C GLN A 217 1.80 -1.73 0.53
N ASN A 218 2.60 -2.38 -0.33
CA ASN A 218 3.65 -3.33 0.03
C ASN A 218 5.02 -2.66 0.27
N SER A 219 5.06 -1.33 0.40
CA SER A 219 6.28 -0.55 0.62
C SER A 219 7.32 -0.69 -0.50
N GLN A 220 6.89 -1.11 -1.70
CA GLN A 220 7.71 -1.19 -2.92
C GLN A 220 7.60 0.13 -3.69
N PHE A 221 7.92 1.25 -3.01
CA PHE A 221 7.67 2.60 -3.50
C PHE A 221 8.36 2.90 -4.84
N THR A 222 9.55 2.36 -5.09
CA THR A 222 10.24 2.56 -6.38
C THR A 222 9.45 2.05 -7.58
N ILE A 223 8.78 0.90 -7.45
CA ILE A 223 7.94 0.35 -8.53
C ILE A 223 6.68 1.20 -8.68
N ALA A 224 6.03 1.53 -7.55
CA ALA A 224 4.85 2.37 -7.53
C ALA A 224 5.09 3.76 -8.17
N SER A 225 6.20 4.42 -7.83
CA SER A 225 6.58 5.70 -8.41
C SER A 225 6.72 5.63 -9.92
N LYS A 226 7.44 4.63 -10.45
CA LYS A 226 7.63 4.48 -11.91
C LYS A 226 6.30 4.32 -12.64
N LEU A 227 5.38 3.52 -12.09
CA LEU A 227 4.04 3.36 -12.65
C LEU A 227 3.22 4.65 -12.56
N ASN A 228 3.26 5.35 -11.42
CA ASN A 228 2.59 6.64 -11.26
C ASN A 228 3.09 7.69 -12.26
N TYR A 229 4.40 7.74 -12.54
CA TYR A 229 4.97 8.66 -13.53
C TYR A 229 4.47 8.43 -14.96
N LEU A 230 4.09 7.19 -15.32
CA LEU A 230 3.45 6.92 -16.60
C LEU A 230 2.03 7.50 -16.67
N ALA A 231 1.30 7.49 -15.55
CA ALA A 231 -0.08 7.96 -15.49
C ALA A 231 -0.20 9.48 -15.29
N ILE A 232 0.72 10.12 -14.55
CA ILE A 232 0.65 11.54 -14.16
C ILE A 232 0.30 12.47 -15.35
N PRO A 233 1.00 12.42 -16.51
CA PRO A 233 0.72 13.32 -17.63
C PRO A 233 -0.70 13.20 -18.18
N LEU A 234 -1.34 12.06 -17.97
CA LEU A 234 -2.67 11.71 -18.51
C LEU A 234 -3.81 12.14 -17.58
N VAL A 235 -3.51 12.55 -16.33
CA VAL A 235 -4.50 12.78 -15.27
C VAL A 235 -4.28 14.11 -14.53
N LEU A 236 -3.54 15.05 -15.12
CA LEU A 236 -3.17 16.35 -14.51
C LEU A 236 -4.36 17.28 -14.22
N ASP A 237 -5.55 16.96 -14.70
CA ASP A 237 -6.82 17.65 -14.47
C ASP A 237 -7.77 16.88 -13.54
N ASN A 238 -7.39 15.68 -13.09
CA ASN A 238 -8.23 14.84 -12.24
C ASN A 238 -7.74 14.81 -10.78
N ILE A 239 -8.30 15.72 -9.96
CA ILE A 239 -7.95 15.85 -8.53
C ILE A 239 -8.03 14.51 -7.79
N LYS A 240 -9.06 13.69 -8.03
CA LYS A 240 -9.26 12.42 -7.32
C LYS A 240 -8.10 11.46 -7.54
N ILE A 241 -7.68 11.30 -8.80
CA ILE A 241 -6.56 10.43 -9.16
C ILE A 241 -5.25 11.01 -8.61
N LEU A 242 -5.04 12.32 -8.76
CA LEU A 242 -3.84 12.99 -8.26
C LEU A 242 -3.67 12.83 -6.75
N LEU A 243 -4.75 12.96 -5.97
CA LEU A 243 -4.70 12.73 -4.51
C LEU A 243 -4.21 11.32 -4.17
N ASN A 244 -4.68 10.28 -4.88
CA ASN A 244 -4.19 8.92 -4.68
C ASN A 244 -2.69 8.80 -4.98
N ILE A 245 -2.24 9.39 -6.10
CA ILE A 245 -0.83 9.41 -6.49
C ILE A 245 0.02 10.14 -5.45
N ILE A 246 -0.42 11.31 -4.96
CA ILE A 246 0.29 12.13 -3.96
C ILE A 246 0.60 11.30 -2.72
N TYR A 247 -0.39 10.62 -2.14
CA TYR A 247 -0.18 9.81 -0.93
C TYR A 247 0.79 8.64 -1.16
N GLN A 248 0.84 8.09 -2.38
CA GLN A 248 1.80 7.03 -2.72
C GLN A 248 3.23 7.56 -2.88
N LEU A 249 3.40 8.74 -3.49
CA LEU A 249 4.70 9.37 -3.69
C LEU A 249 5.35 9.85 -2.37
N GLN A 250 4.55 10.15 -1.34
CA GLN A 250 5.07 10.55 -0.02
C GLN A 250 6.01 9.50 0.61
N GLY A 251 5.77 8.21 0.36
CA GLY A 251 6.63 7.11 0.80
C GLY A 251 7.88 6.86 -0.06
N GLY A 252 7.97 7.54 -1.22
CA GLY A 252 9.00 7.30 -2.23
C GLY A 252 10.36 7.98 -1.97
N SER A 253 11.08 8.23 -3.06
CA SER A 253 12.35 8.94 -3.10
C SER A 253 12.19 10.44 -2.80
N ILE A 254 13.31 11.15 -2.79
CA ILE A 254 13.33 12.62 -2.66
C ILE A 254 12.58 13.28 -3.83
N VAL A 255 12.78 12.75 -5.05
CA VAL A 255 12.12 13.27 -6.25
C VAL A 255 10.61 13.08 -6.16
N ASP A 256 10.17 11.93 -5.66
CA ASP A 256 8.75 11.62 -5.48
C ASP A 256 8.07 12.56 -4.49
N ARG A 257 8.70 12.81 -3.34
CA ARG A 257 8.17 13.74 -2.32
C ARG A 257 8.09 15.19 -2.81
N LEU A 258 9.07 15.64 -3.59
CA LEU A 258 9.01 16.94 -4.23
C LEU A 258 7.88 17.03 -5.26
N GLU A 259 7.69 15.95 -6.03
CA GLU A 259 6.60 15.88 -6.99
C GLU A 259 5.23 15.85 -6.29
N SER A 260 5.12 15.19 -5.14
CA SER A 260 3.88 15.16 -4.35
C SER A 260 3.45 16.55 -3.87
N ILE A 261 4.41 17.44 -3.56
CA ILE A 261 4.14 18.86 -3.25
C ILE A 261 3.57 19.58 -4.48
N LYS A 262 4.23 19.48 -5.64
CA LYS A 262 3.77 20.13 -6.88
C LYS A 262 2.38 19.66 -7.31
N LEU A 263 2.13 18.35 -7.21
CA LEU A 263 0.82 17.78 -7.52
C LEU A 263 -0.24 18.25 -6.52
N ALA A 264 0.10 18.40 -5.24
CA ALA A 264 -0.83 18.95 -4.24
C ALA A 264 -1.15 20.43 -4.49
N GLU A 265 -0.17 21.24 -4.89
CA GLU A 265 -0.38 22.62 -5.36
C GLU A 265 -1.29 22.64 -6.59
N ARG A 266 -1.06 21.75 -7.56
CA ARG A 266 -1.93 21.59 -8.73
C ARG A 266 -3.37 21.22 -8.34
N CYS A 267 -3.55 20.33 -7.37
CA CYS A 267 -4.87 20.01 -6.84
C CYS A 267 -5.56 21.24 -6.22
N LEU A 268 -4.81 22.14 -5.55
CA LEU A 268 -5.37 23.39 -5.01
C LEU A 268 -5.80 24.35 -6.11
N GLU A 269 -5.05 24.45 -7.21
CA GLU A 269 -5.42 25.27 -8.38
C GLU A 269 -6.70 24.78 -9.04
N LEU A 270 -6.87 23.46 -9.13
CA LEU A 270 -8.04 22.82 -9.74
C LEU A 270 -9.26 22.84 -8.82
N ALA A 271 -9.08 22.94 -7.51
CA ALA A 271 -10.14 22.78 -6.53
C ALA A 271 -11.21 23.87 -6.64
N THR A 272 -12.41 23.47 -7.08
CA THR A 272 -13.54 24.37 -7.32
C THR A 272 -14.49 24.45 -6.12
N ASN A 273 -14.62 23.35 -5.36
CA ASN A 273 -15.55 23.24 -4.24
C ASN A 273 -14.82 23.10 -2.88
N PRO A 274 -15.52 23.32 -1.74
CA PRO A 274 -14.89 23.30 -0.42
C PRO A 274 -14.19 21.98 -0.06
N SER A 275 -14.70 20.85 -0.51
CA SER A 275 -14.13 19.54 -0.14
C SER A 275 -12.88 19.18 -0.94
N GLU A 276 -12.85 19.54 -2.23
CA GLU A 276 -11.62 19.48 -3.03
C GLU A 276 -10.54 20.35 -2.39
N LYS A 277 -10.90 21.56 -1.95
CA LYS A 277 -9.96 22.46 -1.25
C LYS A 277 -9.44 21.82 0.03
N ILE A 278 -10.30 21.26 0.87
CA ILE A 278 -9.90 20.56 2.10
C ILE A 278 -8.94 19.41 1.80
N SER A 279 -9.26 18.57 0.82
CA SER A 279 -8.47 17.39 0.47
C SER A 279 -7.11 17.77 -0.11
N ALA A 280 -7.08 18.77 -1.01
CA ALA A 280 -5.86 19.29 -1.59
C ALA A 280 -4.98 20.00 -0.53
N THR A 281 -5.58 20.77 0.38
CA THR A 281 -4.85 21.39 1.51
C THR A 281 -4.27 20.32 2.44
N ASN A 282 -5.04 19.26 2.77
CA ASN A 282 -4.54 18.14 3.57
C ASN A 282 -3.37 17.40 2.87
N ALA A 283 -3.48 17.18 1.56
CA ALA A 283 -2.44 16.56 0.75
C ALA A 283 -1.16 17.42 0.70
N LEU A 284 -1.28 18.75 0.61
CA LEU A 284 -0.14 19.67 0.65
C LEU A 284 0.54 19.68 2.03
N LEU A 285 -0.24 19.82 3.10
CA LEU A 285 0.27 19.79 4.48
C LEU A 285 1.00 18.48 4.78
N SER A 286 0.38 17.34 4.45
CA SER A 286 1.02 16.03 4.64
C SER A 286 2.30 15.90 3.80
N SER A 287 2.30 16.33 2.53
CA SER A 287 3.48 16.28 1.66
C SER A 287 4.66 17.09 2.21
N TRP A 288 4.41 18.27 2.78
CA TRP A 288 5.45 19.04 3.44
C TRP A 288 5.99 18.34 4.68
N LEU A 289 5.11 17.84 5.55
CA LEU A 289 5.54 17.18 6.78
C LEU A 289 6.32 15.88 6.51
N TYR A 290 5.93 15.08 5.52
CA TYR A 290 6.70 13.90 5.07
C TYR A 290 8.03 14.27 4.43
N SER A 291 8.12 15.45 3.82
CA SER A 291 9.37 15.95 3.27
C SER A 291 10.33 16.46 4.35
N GLY A 292 9.93 16.61 5.61
CA GLY A 292 10.75 17.27 6.63
C GLY A 292 10.58 18.79 6.69
N GLY A 293 9.60 19.32 5.93
CA GLY A 293 8.86 20.57 6.13
C GLY A 293 9.60 21.91 6.04
N ASP A 294 9.12 22.78 5.15
CA ASP A 294 9.11 24.22 5.42
C ASP A 294 8.03 24.49 6.48
N TRP A 295 8.40 24.37 7.75
CA TRP A 295 7.48 24.52 8.88
C TRP A 295 6.80 25.88 8.92
N LYS A 296 7.43 26.92 8.37
CA LYS A 296 6.83 28.25 8.29
C LYS A 296 5.61 28.23 7.38
N GLN A 297 5.74 27.69 6.16
CA GLN A 297 4.60 27.55 5.25
C GLN A 297 3.56 26.55 5.77
N ALA A 298 4.00 25.46 6.39
CA ALA A 298 3.10 24.45 6.94
C ALA A 298 2.18 25.02 8.02
N VAL A 299 2.70 25.87 8.93
CA VAL A 299 1.90 26.52 9.97
C VAL A 299 0.88 27.50 9.38
N GLU A 300 1.25 28.26 8.34
CA GLU A 300 0.33 29.19 7.68
C GLU A 300 -0.84 28.43 7.01
N ILE A 301 -0.53 27.39 6.24
CA ILE A 301 -1.55 26.58 5.56
C ILE A 301 -2.40 25.78 6.57
N TYR A 302 -1.83 25.37 7.70
CA TYR A 302 -2.56 24.67 8.75
C TYR A 302 -3.74 25.50 9.29
N GLN A 303 -3.56 26.82 9.44
CA GLN A 303 -4.65 27.71 9.85
C GLN A 303 -5.76 27.78 8.80
N THR A 304 -5.40 27.87 7.51
CA THR A 304 -6.37 27.80 6.41
C THR A 304 -7.13 26.49 6.42
N TYR A 305 -6.44 25.36 6.61
CA TYR A 305 -7.04 24.05 6.70
C TYR A 305 -8.08 23.96 7.83
N LYS A 306 -7.74 24.40 9.05
CA LYS A 306 -8.66 24.41 10.19
C LYS A 306 -9.91 25.25 9.92
N ALA A 307 -9.75 26.43 9.30
CA ALA A 307 -10.85 27.29 8.91
C ALA A 307 -11.77 26.64 7.85
N LEU A 308 -11.21 25.94 6.85
CA LEU A 308 -11.99 25.20 5.85
C LEU A 308 -12.83 24.09 6.49
N LEU A 309 -12.26 23.34 7.45
CA LEU A 309 -12.99 22.30 8.17
C LEU A 309 -14.16 22.85 9.00
N GLN A 310 -13.94 23.96 9.71
CA GLN A 310 -14.99 24.64 10.45
C GLN A 310 -16.11 25.16 9.53
N ALA A 311 -15.76 25.68 8.36
CA ALA A 311 -16.73 26.12 7.36
C ALA A 311 -17.56 24.95 6.81
N LEU A 312 -16.95 23.80 6.54
CA LEU A 312 -17.64 22.58 6.11
C LEU A 312 -18.66 22.13 7.16
N ILE A 313 -18.25 22.03 8.42
CA ILE A 313 -19.12 21.66 9.54
C ILE A 313 -20.33 22.61 9.62
N LYS A 314 -20.09 23.92 9.57
CA LYS A 314 -21.15 24.93 9.64
C LYS A 314 -22.13 24.82 8.47
N SER A 315 -21.62 24.59 7.26
CA SER A 315 -22.44 24.42 6.06
C SER A 315 -23.32 23.16 6.16
N TYR A 316 -22.75 22.04 6.61
CA TYR A 316 -23.49 20.79 6.82
C TYR A 316 -24.61 20.94 7.86
N ALA A 317 -24.34 21.64 8.97
CA ALA A 317 -25.35 21.90 10.00
C ALA A 317 -26.55 22.71 9.48
N GLN A 318 -26.34 23.58 8.48
CA GLN A 318 -27.39 24.39 7.86
C GLN A 318 -28.18 23.61 6.79
N MET A 319 -27.51 22.73 6.05
CA MET A 319 -28.11 21.96 4.97
C MET A 319 -27.61 20.51 4.94
N PRO A 320 -28.10 19.63 5.85
CA PRO A 320 -27.59 18.26 5.97
C PRO A 320 -27.78 17.42 4.69
N ASN A 321 -28.77 17.79 3.86
CA ASN A 321 -29.14 17.08 2.63
C ASN A 321 -28.54 17.69 1.34
N ALA A 322 -27.83 18.82 1.43
CA ALA A 322 -27.33 19.54 0.24
C ALA A 322 -25.99 19.02 -0.30
N ILE A 323 -25.33 18.10 0.41
CA ILE A 323 -24.07 17.47 -0.06
C ILE A 323 -24.33 16.41 -1.15
N GLY A 324 -25.57 16.31 -1.65
CA GLY A 324 -26.04 15.26 -2.56
C GLY A 324 -26.05 15.56 -4.07
N GLU A 325 -25.66 16.74 -4.54
CA GLU A 325 -25.68 17.08 -5.99
C GLU A 325 -24.43 16.60 -6.75
N VAL A 326 -24.05 15.32 -6.58
CA VAL A 326 -23.04 14.64 -7.41
C VAL A 326 -23.65 13.36 -7.98
N VAL A 327 -23.48 13.14 -9.28
CA VAL A 327 -24.29 12.24 -10.11
C VAL A 327 -23.84 10.76 -10.05
N ASP A 328 -22.70 10.44 -9.43
CA ASP A 328 -22.10 9.08 -9.48
C ASP A 328 -21.78 8.49 -8.07
N VAL A 329 -22.14 7.22 -7.87
CA VAL A 329 -21.94 6.42 -6.64
C VAL A 329 -20.45 6.17 -6.35
N GLU A 330 -19.64 5.90 -7.36
CA GLU A 330 -18.19 5.71 -7.18
C GLU A 330 -17.48 7.02 -6.84
N GLN A 331 -17.98 8.14 -7.36
CA GLN A 331 -17.53 9.47 -6.96
C GLN A 331 -17.92 9.76 -5.50
N LYS A 332 -19.13 9.38 -5.05
CA LYS A 332 -19.55 9.51 -3.65
C LYS A 332 -18.71 8.67 -2.69
N LEU A 333 -18.42 7.41 -3.02
CA LEU A 333 -17.60 6.52 -2.18
C LEU A 333 -16.16 7.03 -2.02
N GLY A 334 -15.52 7.44 -3.13
CA GLY A 334 -14.15 7.98 -3.09
C GLY A 334 -14.04 9.34 -2.39
N PHE A 335 -15.07 10.17 -2.48
CA PHE A 335 -15.12 11.50 -1.87
C PHE A 335 -15.16 11.45 -0.33
N LEU A 336 -15.98 10.57 0.24
CA LEU A 336 -16.28 10.57 1.68
C LEU A 336 -15.40 9.63 2.50
N SER A 337 -14.93 8.54 1.89
CA SER A 337 -13.86 7.71 2.47
C SER A 337 -12.58 8.52 2.70
N ASN A 338 -12.30 9.50 1.84
CA ASN A 338 -11.18 10.43 1.99
C ASN A 338 -11.39 11.52 3.05
N LEU A 339 -12.62 11.80 3.49
CA LEU A 339 -12.90 12.74 4.59
C LEU A 339 -12.80 12.10 5.98
N ALA A 340 -13.07 10.80 6.12
CA ALA A 340 -12.93 10.11 7.40
C ALA A 340 -11.55 10.29 8.10
N PRO A 341 -10.40 10.29 7.39
CA PRO A 341 -9.09 10.52 7.99
C PRO A 341 -8.70 12.00 8.18
N VAL A 342 -9.51 12.93 7.68
CA VAL A 342 -9.24 14.37 7.76
C VAL A 342 -9.28 14.84 9.21
N GLY A 343 -8.45 15.83 9.54
CA GLY A 343 -8.19 16.27 10.91
C GLY A 343 -7.13 15.44 11.64
N SER A 344 -6.65 14.32 11.08
CA SER A 344 -5.53 13.55 11.65
C SER A 344 -4.22 14.35 11.75
N LEU A 345 -4.08 15.43 10.97
CA LEU A 345 -2.90 16.29 11.03
C LEU A 345 -2.85 17.16 12.30
N PHE A 346 -3.97 17.37 13.00
CA PHE A 346 -4.02 18.16 14.23
C PHE A 346 -2.97 17.70 15.27
N PHE A 347 -2.80 16.37 15.39
CA PHE A 347 -1.89 15.73 16.34
C PHE A 347 -0.42 16.12 16.18
N TYR A 348 -0.01 16.64 15.02
CA TYR A 348 1.39 17.01 14.75
C TYR A 348 1.67 18.50 14.98
N PHE A 349 0.64 19.35 14.95
CA PHE A 349 0.80 20.81 15.07
C PHE A 349 0.56 21.31 16.48
N GLU A 350 -0.46 20.79 17.17
CA GLU A 350 -0.88 21.30 18.49
C GLU A 350 -1.49 20.19 19.35
N ASP A 351 -1.52 20.43 20.66
CA ASP A 351 -2.09 19.51 21.66
C ASP A 351 -3.29 20.18 22.32
N GLU A 352 -4.37 20.29 21.54
CA GLU A 352 -5.60 20.97 21.94
C GLU A 352 -6.82 20.04 21.77
N PRO A 353 -6.84 18.85 22.42
CA PRO A 353 -7.85 17.82 22.16
C PRO A 353 -9.27 18.29 22.46
N LYS A 354 -9.46 19.15 23.48
CA LYS A 354 -10.77 19.74 23.83
C LYS A 354 -11.38 20.56 22.68
N THR A 355 -10.55 21.11 21.79
CA THR A 355 -10.99 21.85 20.60
C THR A 355 -10.98 20.96 19.35
N ASN A 356 -9.92 20.17 19.17
CA ASN A 356 -9.66 19.45 17.93
C ASN A 356 -10.48 18.16 17.81
N ARG A 357 -10.75 17.47 18.92
CA ARG A 357 -11.59 16.25 18.89
C ARG A 357 -13.04 16.56 18.53
N PRO A 358 -13.73 17.57 19.10
CA PRO A 358 -15.09 17.92 18.66
C PRO A 358 -15.19 18.22 17.16
N LEU A 359 -14.23 18.98 16.60
CA LEU A 359 -14.17 19.25 15.16
C LEU A 359 -14.05 17.95 14.35
N ARG A 360 -13.14 17.07 14.76
CA ARG A 360 -12.91 15.78 14.11
C ARG A 360 -14.11 14.84 14.21
N ASN A 361 -14.75 14.75 15.38
CA ASN A 361 -15.93 13.90 15.58
C ASN A 361 -17.08 14.35 14.66
N GLN A 362 -17.25 15.66 14.45
CA GLN A 362 -18.25 16.19 13.52
C GLN A 362 -17.91 15.83 12.06
N ILE A 363 -16.64 15.92 11.65
CA ILE A 363 -16.20 15.49 10.31
C ILE A 363 -16.43 13.98 10.11
N ALA A 364 -16.07 13.16 11.10
CA ALA A 364 -16.26 11.72 11.06
C ALA A 364 -17.75 11.34 11.01
N GLN A 365 -18.62 12.06 11.74
CA GLN A 365 -20.06 11.91 11.67
C GLN A 365 -20.60 12.24 10.27
N ILE A 366 -20.13 13.32 9.64
CA ILE A 366 -20.47 13.67 8.26
C ILE A 366 -20.05 12.54 7.33
N ALA A 367 -18.80 12.08 7.40
CA ALA A 367 -18.29 11.01 6.55
C ALA A 367 -19.10 9.71 6.68
N GLN A 368 -19.38 9.26 7.91
CA GLN A 368 -20.19 8.07 8.14
C GLN A 368 -21.61 8.21 7.61
N SER A 369 -22.25 9.35 7.86
CA SER A 369 -23.66 9.56 7.49
C SER A 369 -23.84 9.38 5.98
N HIS A 370 -22.94 9.94 5.19
CA HIS A 370 -22.99 9.78 3.75
C HIS A 370 -22.61 8.38 3.29
N LEU A 371 -21.57 7.77 3.86
CA LEU A 371 -21.17 6.41 3.49
C LEU A 371 -22.34 5.43 3.67
N ARG A 372 -23.07 5.57 4.78
CA ARG A 372 -24.28 4.76 5.06
C ARG A 372 -25.45 5.06 4.13
N THR A 373 -25.57 6.28 3.62
CA THR A 373 -26.56 6.61 2.59
C THR A 373 -26.24 5.94 1.26
N VAL A 374 -24.94 5.86 0.91
CA VAL A 374 -24.51 5.24 -0.34
C VAL A 374 -24.60 3.72 -0.29
N LEU A 375 -24.26 3.11 0.86
CA LEU A 375 -24.28 1.66 1.10
C LEU A 375 -25.48 1.30 2.00
N SER A 376 -26.66 1.78 1.66
CA SER A 376 -27.86 1.62 2.50
C SER A 376 -28.28 0.16 2.64
N ASP A 377 -28.10 -0.63 1.58
CA ASP A 377 -28.52 -2.03 1.55
C ASP A 377 -27.65 -2.88 2.49
N GLU A 378 -26.33 -2.66 2.46
CA GLU A 378 -25.37 -3.26 3.40
C GLU A 378 -25.68 -2.83 4.84
N VAL A 379 -25.95 -1.54 5.07
CA VAL A 379 -26.30 -1.05 6.42
C VAL A 379 -27.58 -1.71 6.93
N SER A 380 -28.60 -1.85 6.08
CA SER A 380 -29.83 -2.56 6.44
C SER A 380 -29.58 -4.04 6.73
N LYS A 381 -28.70 -4.71 5.97
CA LYS A 381 -28.25 -6.08 6.26
C LYS A 381 -27.63 -6.16 7.66
N TYR A 382 -26.69 -5.28 7.99
CA TYR A 382 -25.94 -5.35 9.25
C TYR A 382 -26.79 -5.02 10.48
N GLN A 383 -27.82 -4.18 10.34
CA GLN A 383 -28.77 -3.86 11.43
C GLN A 383 -29.51 -5.09 11.98
N SER A 384 -29.61 -6.18 11.22
CA SER A 384 -30.20 -7.44 11.69
C SER A 384 -29.44 -8.07 12.88
N ARG A 385 -28.16 -7.71 13.08
CA ARG A 385 -27.34 -8.15 14.21
C ARG A 385 -27.11 -7.03 15.24
N SER A 386 -27.97 -6.01 15.24
CA SER A 386 -27.93 -4.94 16.24
C SER A 386 -27.99 -5.51 17.67
N PRO A 387 -27.27 -4.91 18.64
CA PRO A 387 -27.33 -5.33 20.06
C PRO A 387 -28.75 -5.47 20.63
N LEU A 388 -29.68 -4.64 20.12
CA LEU A 388 -31.09 -4.64 20.52
C LEU A 388 -31.85 -5.91 20.09
N LEU A 389 -31.32 -6.67 19.14
CA LEU A 389 -31.92 -7.89 18.60
C LEU A 389 -31.28 -9.17 19.16
N LEU A 390 -30.18 -9.06 19.90
CA LEU A 390 -29.48 -10.20 20.49
C LEU A 390 -30.27 -10.78 21.68
N THR A 391 -30.48 -12.09 21.68
CA THR A 391 -31.20 -12.78 22.74
C THR A 391 -30.35 -12.95 24.00
N ALA A 392 -30.99 -13.21 25.14
CA ALA A 392 -30.27 -13.54 26.37
C ALA A 392 -29.41 -14.82 26.26
N SER A 393 -29.74 -15.75 25.35
CA SER A 393 -28.88 -16.89 25.03
C SER A 393 -27.65 -16.50 24.21
N ASP A 394 -27.80 -15.56 23.27
CA ASP A 394 -26.66 -15.05 22.49
C ASP A 394 -25.65 -14.33 23.37
N ARG A 395 -26.12 -13.64 24.41
CA ARG A 395 -25.26 -12.94 25.39
C ARG A 395 -24.53 -13.89 26.35
N LYS A 396 -24.95 -15.16 26.44
CA LYS A 396 -24.34 -16.19 27.31
C LYS A 396 -23.26 -17.01 26.61
N ARG A 397 -23.18 -16.98 25.27
CA ARG A 397 -22.07 -17.61 24.55
C ARG A 397 -20.85 -16.70 24.55
N LEU A 398 -19.69 -17.31 24.38
CA LEU A 398 -18.44 -16.60 24.22
C LEU A 398 -18.45 -15.80 22.89
N PRO A 399 -17.94 -14.56 22.88
CA PRO A 399 -17.95 -13.71 21.69
C PRO A 399 -16.88 -14.14 20.68
N ARG A 400 -17.21 -14.05 19.39
CA ARG A 400 -16.24 -14.13 18.29
C ARG A 400 -15.56 -12.78 18.13
N ILE A 401 -14.23 -12.78 18.15
CA ILE A 401 -13.42 -11.55 18.08
C ILE A 401 -12.76 -11.48 16.71
N GLY A 402 -12.98 -10.40 15.99
CA GLY A 402 -12.30 -10.12 14.73
C GLY A 402 -11.28 -9.01 14.93
N TYR A 403 -10.03 -9.21 14.52
CA TYR A 403 -9.01 -8.16 14.43
C TYR A 403 -8.81 -7.76 12.98
N PHE A 404 -9.06 -6.49 12.65
CA PHE A 404 -8.87 -5.96 11.31
C PHE A 404 -7.70 -4.99 11.28
N ALA A 405 -6.71 -5.26 10.41
CA ALA A 405 -5.67 -4.30 10.06
C ALA A 405 -4.88 -4.66 8.81
N GLY A 406 -4.56 -3.63 8.01
CA GLY A 406 -3.56 -3.68 6.95
C GLY A 406 -2.12 -3.79 7.46
N THR A 407 -1.92 -3.60 8.76
CA THR A 407 -0.61 -3.59 9.43
C THR A 407 -0.26 -4.88 10.17
N LEU A 408 -1.05 -5.96 10.01
CA LEU A 408 -0.75 -7.32 10.46
C LEU A 408 0.42 -7.95 9.67
N ARG A 409 1.60 -7.34 9.78
CA ARG A 409 2.86 -7.66 9.08
C ARG A 409 4.05 -7.09 9.85
N GLN A 410 5.26 -7.04 9.27
CA GLN A 410 6.41 -6.27 9.80
C GLN A 410 6.13 -4.77 9.80
N HIS A 411 5.33 -4.36 10.78
CA HIS A 411 4.93 -3.00 11.08
C HIS A 411 4.72 -2.92 12.60
N SER A 412 4.81 -1.71 13.17
CA SER A 412 4.64 -1.49 14.62
C SER A 412 3.42 -2.20 15.20
N VAL A 413 2.24 -2.03 14.60
CA VAL A 413 1.00 -2.66 15.07
C VAL A 413 1.09 -4.19 15.05
N GLY A 414 1.41 -4.82 13.90
CA GLY A 414 1.53 -6.27 13.81
C GLY A 414 2.59 -6.86 14.73
N TRP A 415 3.71 -6.16 14.92
CA TRP A 415 4.79 -6.60 15.81
C TRP A 415 4.41 -6.48 17.29
N LEU A 416 3.70 -5.42 17.69
CA LEU A 416 3.28 -5.22 19.07
C LEU A 416 2.08 -6.12 19.42
N SER A 417 1.10 -6.23 18.52
CA SER A 417 -0.13 -7.01 18.76
C SER A 417 0.09 -8.52 18.79
N ARG A 418 1.19 -9.01 18.19
CA ARG A 418 1.51 -10.45 18.17
C ARG A 418 1.46 -11.10 19.56
N TRP A 419 1.88 -10.39 20.61
CA TRP A 419 1.90 -10.96 21.97
C TRP A 419 0.50 -11.20 22.52
N LEU A 420 -0.44 -10.27 22.30
CA LEU A 420 -1.86 -10.48 22.62
C LEU A 420 -2.41 -11.68 21.85
N LEU A 421 -2.14 -11.73 20.54
CA LEU A 421 -2.60 -12.78 19.64
C LEU A 421 -2.06 -14.17 20.02
N THR A 422 -0.79 -14.25 20.40
CA THR A 422 -0.16 -15.48 20.90
C THR A 422 -0.75 -15.94 22.24
N TYR A 423 -1.08 -15.00 23.14
CA TYR A 423 -1.54 -15.34 24.50
C TYR A 423 -3.04 -15.49 24.67
N HIS A 424 -3.83 -15.20 23.65
CA HIS A 424 -5.27 -15.43 23.68
C HIS A 424 -5.63 -16.87 24.07
N ASN A 425 -6.59 -17.01 24.97
CA ASN A 425 -7.18 -18.28 25.34
C ASN A 425 -8.16 -18.76 24.25
N ARG A 426 -7.63 -19.55 23.31
CA ARG A 426 -8.39 -20.09 22.17
C ARG A 426 -9.43 -21.14 22.54
N ASP A 427 -9.39 -21.67 23.75
CA ASP A 427 -10.45 -22.56 24.26
C ASP A 427 -11.70 -21.75 24.66
N ARG A 428 -11.55 -20.44 24.88
CA ARG A 428 -12.63 -19.53 25.27
C ARG A 428 -13.00 -18.52 24.18
N PHE A 429 -12.06 -18.06 23.36
CA PHE A 429 -12.32 -17.03 22.36
C PHE A 429 -12.06 -17.55 20.95
N ASP A 430 -13.01 -17.31 20.06
CA ASP A 430 -12.90 -17.62 18.64
C ASP A 430 -12.34 -16.39 17.92
N ILE A 431 -11.04 -16.42 17.59
CA ILE A 431 -10.27 -15.26 17.13
C ILE A 431 -10.06 -15.31 15.61
N HIS A 432 -10.52 -14.28 14.91
CA HIS A 432 -10.39 -14.10 13.47
C HIS A 432 -9.47 -12.92 13.15
N LEU A 433 -8.64 -13.04 12.13
CA LEU A 433 -7.74 -11.98 11.66
C LEU A 433 -8.10 -11.61 10.22
N TYR A 434 -8.24 -10.31 9.94
CA TYR A 434 -8.60 -9.78 8.63
C TYR A 434 -7.49 -8.87 8.12
N SER A 435 -6.85 -9.25 7.00
CA SER A 435 -5.79 -8.46 6.39
C SER A 435 -6.14 -8.07 4.95
N PRO A 436 -6.30 -6.77 4.64
CA PRO A 436 -6.55 -6.28 3.27
C PRO A 436 -5.29 -6.23 2.39
N ARG A 437 -4.15 -6.74 2.88
CA ARG A 437 -2.84 -6.65 2.22
C ARG A 437 -2.12 -8.01 2.24
N PRO A 438 -2.49 -8.95 1.36
CA PRO A 438 -1.79 -10.21 1.24
C PRO A 438 -0.33 -9.98 0.84
N SER A 439 0.59 -10.57 1.60
CA SER A 439 2.04 -10.42 1.42
C SER A 439 2.77 -11.70 1.82
N GLN A 440 4.04 -11.82 1.44
CA GLN A 440 4.94 -12.87 1.91
C GLN A 440 5.74 -12.44 3.15
N ASP A 441 5.18 -11.49 3.90
CA ASP A 441 5.79 -10.96 5.12
C ASP A 441 5.91 -12.07 6.21
N PRO A 442 7.05 -12.19 6.90
CA PRO A 442 7.25 -13.24 7.90
C PRO A 442 6.24 -13.23 9.07
N ILE A 443 5.85 -12.06 9.57
CA ILE A 443 4.87 -11.94 10.66
C ILE A 443 3.49 -12.34 10.16
N GLN A 444 3.13 -11.90 8.95
CA GLN A 444 1.86 -12.31 8.36
C GLN A 444 1.80 -13.82 8.09
N GLN A 445 2.90 -14.42 7.61
CA GLN A 445 3.01 -15.88 7.44
C GLN A 445 2.88 -16.62 8.78
N GLN A 446 3.49 -16.09 9.84
CA GLN A 446 3.30 -16.65 11.19
C GLN A 446 1.82 -16.62 11.59
N PHE A 447 1.13 -15.50 11.41
CA PHE A 447 -0.30 -15.42 11.71
C PHE A 447 -1.14 -16.40 10.86
N ARG A 448 -0.85 -16.57 9.57
CA ARG A 448 -1.53 -17.57 8.74
C ARG A 448 -1.35 -18.99 9.27
N GLN A 449 -0.11 -19.34 9.62
CA GLN A 449 0.20 -20.67 10.16
C GLN A 449 -0.51 -20.90 11.50
N GLU A 450 -0.56 -19.87 12.34
CA GLU A 450 -1.08 -19.94 13.70
C GLU A 450 -2.61 -19.93 13.77
N TYR A 451 -3.28 -19.29 12.82
CA TYR A 451 -4.74 -19.13 12.78
C TYR A 451 -5.45 -19.95 11.70
N GLY A 452 -4.73 -20.48 10.70
CA GLY A 452 -5.30 -21.30 9.62
C GLY A 452 -6.46 -20.61 8.91
N ASP A 453 -7.61 -21.29 8.82
CA ASP A 453 -8.84 -20.79 8.17
C ASP A 453 -9.45 -19.55 8.85
N ARG A 454 -8.94 -19.12 10.01
CA ARG A 454 -9.35 -17.88 10.69
C ARG A 454 -8.52 -16.66 10.31
N PHE A 455 -7.51 -16.84 9.46
CA PHE A 455 -6.79 -15.75 8.83
C PHE A 455 -7.40 -15.48 7.44
N HIS A 456 -7.99 -14.29 7.28
CA HIS A 456 -8.71 -13.89 6.07
C HIS A 456 -7.90 -12.87 5.28
N ASP A 457 -7.52 -13.26 4.05
CA ASP A 457 -7.11 -12.31 3.02
C ASP A 457 -8.34 -11.64 2.45
N VAL A 458 -8.61 -10.42 2.89
CA VAL A 458 -9.75 -9.65 2.41
C VAL A 458 -9.33 -8.75 1.25
N SER A 459 -10.31 -8.37 0.42
CA SER A 459 -10.07 -7.38 -0.63
C SER A 459 -9.82 -6.00 -0.01
N SER A 460 -9.48 -5.01 -0.85
CA SER A 460 -9.40 -3.60 -0.42
C SER A 460 -10.75 -2.88 -0.48
N ASN A 461 -11.83 -3.55 -0.90
CA ASN A 461 -13.15 -2.95 -1.03
C ASN A 461 -13.87 -2.93 0.34
N ILE A 462 -14.34 -1.76 0.75
CA ILE A 462 -14.97 -1.54 2.05
C ILE A 462 -16.20 -2.44 2.26
N ALA A 463 -17.06 -2.57 1.26
CA ALA A 463 -18.29 -3.36 1.34
C ALA A 463 -17.99 -4.86 1.42
N ASP A 464 -17.04 -5.36 0.62
CA ASP A 464 -16.61 -6.76 0.66
C ASP A 464 -16.05 -7.15 2.04
N ILE A 465 -15.17 -6.31 2.59
CA ILE A 465 -14.59 -6.54 3.93
C ILE A 465 -15.70 -6.57 4.99
N ALA A 466 -16.62 -5.60 4.95
CA ALA A 466 -17.72 -5.53 5.91
C ALA A 466 -18.68 -6.73 5.79
N ASN A 467 -18.95 -7.19 4.56
CA ASN A 467 -19.75 -8.38 4.31
C ASN A 467 -19.07 -9.64 4.87
N GLN A 468 -17.77 -9.82 4.63
CA GLN A 468 -17.01 -10.94 5.17
C GLN A 468 -17.08 -10.97 6.71
N ILE A 469 -16.84 -9.83 7.38
CA ILE A 469 -16.92 -9.71 8.85
C ILE A 469 -18.33 -10.06 9.38
N TYR A 470 -19.37 -9.59 8.68
CA TYR A 470 -20.76 -9.91 9.05
C TYR A 470 -21.07 -11.39 8.84
N ASP A 471 -20.67 -11.97 7.71
CA ASP A 471 -20.96 -13.36 7.32
C ASP A 471 -20.22 -14.37 8.24
N ASP A 472 -19.02 -14.00 8.72
CA ASP A 472 -18.27 -14.74 9.76
C ASP A 472 -18.91 -14.64 11.17
N GLN A 473 -19.93 -13.79 11.30
CA GLN A 473 -20.68 -13.51 12.51
C GLN A 473 -19.81 -12.96 13.65
N ILE A 474 -18.83 -12.10 13.34
CA ILE A 474 -18.02 -11.43 14.35
C ILE A 474 -18.90 -10.62 15.30
N ASP A 475 -18.63 -10.73 16.61
CA ASP A 475 -19.37 -10.05 17.67
C ASP A 475 -18.66 -8.78 18.13
N ILE A 476 -17.34 -8.87 18.28
CA ILE A 476 -16.47 -7.74 18.63
C ILE A 476 -15.45 -7.59 17.53
N LEU A 477 -15.53 -6.49 16.79
CA LEU A 477 -14.53 -6.09 15.80
C LEU A 477 -13.54 -5.12 16.43
N VAL A 478 -12.27 -5.50 16.48
CA VAL A 478 -11.15 -4.67 16.91
C VAL A 478 -10.43 -4.15 15.67
N GLU A 479 -10.61 -2.86 15.37
CA GLU A 479 -9.93 -2.15 14.29
C GLU A 479 -8.62 -1.57 14.83
N MET A 480 -7.49 -1.92 14.19
CA MET A 480 -6.16 -1.64 14.76
C MET A 480 -5.35 -0.58 14.04
N ASP A 481 -5.82 -0.05 12.91
CA ASP A 481 -5.10 1.00 12.16
C ASP A 481 -5.62 2.41 12.46
N SER A 482 -6.88 2.54 12.88
CA SER A 482 -7.62 3.79 13.06
C SER A 482 -7.42 4.71 11.83
N LEU A 483 -7.04 5.97 12.04
CA LEU A 483 -6.86 6.98 10.99
C LEU A 483 -5.71 6.71 10.03
N THR A 484 -4.85 5.72 10.31
CA THR A 484 -3.73 5.40 9.42
C THR A 484 -4.15 4.52 8.25
N ASN A 485 -5.38 3.97 8.26
CA ASN A 485 -5.95 3.19 7.17
C ASN A 485 -7.40 3.61 6.86
N PHE A 486 -7.61 4.20 5.69
CA PHE A 486 -8.90 4.77 5.31
C PHE A 486 -9.95 3.68 5.06
N GLY A 487 -9.54 2.50 4.57
CA GLY A 487 -10.43 1.36 4.38
C GLY A 487 -11.05 0.90 5.70
N GLY A 488 -10.26 0.85 6.77
CA GLY A 488 -10.73 0.49 8.11
C GLY A 488 -11.77 1.44 8.66
N CYS A 489 -11.56 2.76 8.48
CA CYS A 489 -12.53 3.78 8.82
C CYS A 489 -13.87 3.56 8.11
N GLY A 490 -13.85 3.21 6.82
CA GLY A 490 -15.05 2.88 6.06
C GLY A 490 -15.78 1.65 6.61
N VAL A 491 -15.05 0.58 6.90
CA VAL A 491 -15.61 -0.67 7.44
C VAL A 491 -16.32 -0.42 8.78
N VAL A 492 -15.66 0.25 9.73
CA VAL A 492 -16.28 0.52 11.04
C VAL A 492 -17.43 1.53 10.95
N ALA A 493 -17.42 2.43 9.98
CA ALA A 493 -18.55 3.33 9.73
C ALA A 493 -19.81 2.56 9.31
N LEU A 494 -19.69 1.45 8.58
CA LEU A 494 -20.83 0.58 8.21
C LEU A 494 -21.37 -0.25 9.37
N LYS A 495 -20.57 -0.47 10.42
CA LYS A 495 -20.91 -1.25 11.62
C LYS A 495 -21.33 -2.71 11.33
N PRO A 496 -20.48 -3.53 10.67
CA PRO A 496 -20.76 -4.95 10.40
C PRO A 496 -20.79 -5.85 11.65
N ALA A 497 -20.14 -5.44 12.75
CA ALA A 497 -20.18 -6.12 14.04
C ALA A 497 -20.97 -5.30 15.08
N PRO A 498 -21.69 -5.95 16.02
CA PRO A 498 -22.50 -5.25 17.02
C PRO A 498 -21.66 -4.37 17.95
N ILE A 499 -20.47 -4.86 18.35
CA ILE A 499 -19.48 -4.09 19.11
C ILE A 499 -18.27 -3.83 18.21
N GLN A 500 -17.83 -2.59 18.18
CA GLN A 500 -16.61 -2.19 17.48
C GLN A 500 -15.69 -1.39 18.40
N VAL A 501 -14.42 -1.72 18.34
CA VAL A 501 -13.39 -1.24 19.26
C VAL A 501 -12.21 -0.71 18.46
N HIS A 502 -11.70 0.45 18.84
CA HIS A 502 -10.38 0.91 18.40
C HIS A 502 -9.30 0.40 19.35
N TRP A 503 -8.29 -0.24 18.77
CA TRP A 503 -7.02 -0.52 19.45
C TRP A 503 -5.97 -0.85 18.40
N LEU A 504 -5.10 0.10 18.08
CA LEU A 504 -3.75 0.19 18.66
C LEU A 504 -2.98 1.29 17.92
N GLY A 505 -3.10 1.31 16.59
CA GLY A 505 -2.19 2.03 15.70
C GLY A 505 -2.26 3.55 15.75
N TYR A 506 -3.33 4.13 16.29
CA TYR A 506 -3.50 5.58 16.38
C TYR A 506 -4.55 5.98 17.43
N ASP A 507 -4.78 7.28 17.61
CA ASP A 507 -5.88 7.79 18.44
C ASP A 507 -7.26 7.40 17.89
N ALA A 508 -8.30 7.34 18.72
CA ALA A 508 -9.66 6.88 18.37
C ALA A 508 -10.24 7.64 17.17
N SER A 509 -10.99 7.01 16.25
CA SER A 509 -11.37 7.61 14.96
C SER A 509 -12.34 8.82 15.03
N GLY A 510 -13.17 8.92 16.06
CA GLY A 510 -14.32 9.83 16.14
C GLY A 510 -15.55 9.35 15.36
N ILE A 511 -15.48 8.18 14.73
CA ILE A 511 -16.54 7.63 13.87
C ILE A 511 -17.66 7.09 14.76
N PRO A 512 -18.93 7.55 14.60
CA PRO A 512 -20.02 7.12 15.47
C PRO A 512 -20.33 5.61 15.49
N GLY A 513 -19.85 4.87 14.48
CA GLY A 513 -19.99 3.42 14.41
C GLY A 513 -19.11 2.67 15.42
N VAL A 514 -18.08 3.32 15.99
CA VAL A 514 -17.15 2.70 16.95
C VAL A 514 -17.62 2.98 18.37
N ASP A 515 -17.72 1.91 19.17
CA ASP A 515 -18.31 1.96 20.50
C ASP A 515 -17.27 2.26 21.58
N TYR A 516 -16.11 1.62 21.49
CA TYR A 516 -15.07 1.68 22.52
C TYR A 516 -13.69 2.06 21.96
N PHE A 517 -12.89 2.73 22.79
CA PHE A 517 -11.46 2.91 22.56
C PHE A 517 -10.68 2.35 23.75
N ILE A 518 -9.78 1.40 23.48
CA ILE A 518 -8.94 0.81 24.53
C ILE A 518 -7.86 1.81 24.95
N VAL A 519 -7.85 2.13 26.23
CA VAL A 519 -6.89 3.02 26.87
C VAL A 519 -6.46 2.42 28.22
N ASP A 520 -5.61 3.13 28.95
CA ASP A 520 -5.18 2.75 30.29
C ASP A 520 -5.32 3.94 31.27
N PRO A 521 -4.85 3.81 32.53
CA PRO A 521 -4.95 4.89 33.51
C PRO A 521 -4.17 6.17 33.15
N TYR A 522 -3.24 6.14 32.19
CA TYR A 522 -2.26 7.18 31.97
C TYR A 522 -2.27 7.79 30.57
N VAL A 523 -2.59 7.01 29.53
CA VAL A 523 -2.44 7.38 28.11
C VAL A 523 -3.42 8.47 27.66
N VAL A 524 -4.50 8.66 28.41
CA VAL A 524 -5.39 9.83 28.28
C VAL A 524 -5.76 10.36 29.67
N PRO A 525 -5.92 11.67 29.86
CA PRO A 525 -6.33 12.28 31.12
C PRO A 525 -7.63 11.67 31.68
N GLU A 526 -7.83 11.77 33.00
CA GLU A 526 -9.02 11.19 33.66
C GLU A 526 -10.33 11.74 33.08
N ASP A 527 -10.38 13.04 32.83
CA ASP A 527 -11.52 13.79 32.27
C ASP A 527 -11.63 13.69 30.74
N ALA A 528 -10.78 12.89 30.08
CA ALA A 528 -10.71 12.80 28.62
C ALA A 528 -12.03 12.37 27.96
N GLN A 529 -12.87 11.61 28.67
CA GLN A 529 -14.18 11.19 28.16
C GLN A 529 -15.03 12.37 27.66
N SER A 530 -14.82 13.59 28.19
CA SER A 530 -15.54 14.81 27.79
C SER A 530 -15.34 15.21 26.32
N TYR A 531 -14.24 14.78 25.68
CA TYR A 531 -13.92 15.10 24.29
C TYR A 531 -13.70 13.85 23.41
N TYR A 532 -13.96 12.65 23.92
CA TYR A 532 -14.03 11.42 23.12
C TYR A 532 -15.49 11.03 22.85
N SER A 533 -15.81 10.71 21.59
CA SER A 533 -17.13 10.18 21.22
C SER A 533 -17.26 8.71 21.55
N GLU A 534 -16.17 7.95 21.43
CA GLU A 534 -16.08 6.57 21.87
C GLU A 534 -16.10 6.50 23.40
N THR A 535 -16.64 5.40 23.94
CA THR A 535 -16.50 5.12 25.37
C THR A 535 -15.06 4.68 25.64
N LEU A 536 -14.35 5.41 26.49
CA LEU A 536 -12.99 5.06 26.88
C LEU A 536 -13.01 3.81 27.77
N TRP A 537 -12.50 2.70 27.25
CA TRP A 537 -12.35 1.49 28.03
C TRP A 537 -10.96 1.45 28.67
N ARG A 538 -10.89 1.79 29.95
CA ARG A 538 -9.64 1.80 30.72
C ARG A 538 -9.32 0.40 31.21
N LEU A 539 -8.28 -0.20 30.65
CA LEU A 539 -7.70 -1.43 31.19
C LEU A 539 -7.06 -1.16 32.56
N PRO A 540 -7.00 -2.17 33.45
CA PRO A 540 -6.53 -1.98 34.82
C PRO A 540 -5.05 -1.60 34.92
N HIS A 541 -4.22 -2.03 33.96
CA HIS A 541 -2.77 -1.83 34.01
C HIS A 541 -2.26 -0.98 32.85
N THR A 542 -2.26 -1.50 31.63
CA THR A 542 -1.68 -0.84 30.44
C THR A 542 -2.49 -1.15 29.19
N TYR A 543 -2.48 -0.24 28.21
CA TYR A 543 -3.17 -0.42 26.92
C TYR A 543 -2.34 -1.22 25.91
N ILE A 544 -1.08 -1.52 26.26
CA ILE A 544 -0.16 -2.28 25.42
C ILE A 544 0.88 -3.02 26.28
N ALA A 545 1.11 -4.29 25.99
CA ALA A 545 2.22 -5.04 26.57
C ALA A 545 2.86 -5.97 25.54
N VAL A 546 4.16 -6.22 25.72
CA VAL A 546 5.00 -7.08 24.89
C VAL A 546 5.95 -7.87 25.76
N ASP A 547 6.43 -9.04 25.35
CA ASP A 547 7.40 -9.80 26.19
C ASP A 547 8.86 -9.38 25.97
N GLY A 548 9.08 -8.37 25.14
CA GLY A 548 10.39 -7.80 24.85
C GLY A 548 10.65 -7.63 23.36
N PHE A 549 11.86 -7.18 23.05
CA PHE A 549 12.33 -6.89 21.69
C PHE A 549 13.55 -7.74 21.33
N GLU A 550 13.51 -8.39 20.17
CA GLU A 550 14.68 -9.06 19.61
C GLU A 550 15.69 -8.03 19.09
N THR A 551 16.98 -8.35 19.24
CA THR A 551 18.11 -7.49 18.83
C THR A 551 19.17 -8.31 18.12
N HIS A 552 19.86 -7.70 17.16
CA HIS A 552 20.98 -8.32 16.42
C HIS A 552 22.31 -7.64 16.80
N THR A 553 23.35 -7.86 15.98
CA THR A 553 24.65 -7.17 16.15
C THR A 553 24.50 -5.69 15.77
N PRO A 554 24.99 -4.74 16.60
CA PRO A 554 24.98 -3.33 16.23
C PRO A 554 25.91 -3.08 15.04
N SER A 555 25.48 -2.21 14.13
CA SER A 555 26.24 -1.77 12.95
C SER A 555 26.93 -0.42 13.14
N LEU A 556 26.62 0.30 14.23
CA LEU A 556 27.14 1.63 14.51
C LEU A 556 27.93 1.64 15.82
N ARG A 557 29.00 2.45 15.85
CA ARG A 557 29.77 2.77 17.05
C ARG A 557 30.03 4.27 17.16
N ARG A 558 30.25 4.77 18.38
CA ARG A 558 30.50 6.20 18.68
C ARG A 558 31.71 6.76 17.91
N ASP A 559 32.80 6.00 17.86
CA ASP A 559 34.04 6.40 17.19
C ASP A 559 33.88 6.54 15.66
N GLN A 560 33.07 5.68 15.04
CA GLN A 560 32.74 5.77 13.62
C GLN A 560 31.92 7.02 13.27
N LEU A 561 31.21 7.58 14.26
CA LEU A 561 30.47 8.85 14.13
C LEU A 561 31.34 10.06 14.46
N GLY A 562 32.63 9.87 14.77
CA GLY A 562 33.53 10.95 15.18
C GLY A 562 33.10 11.60 16.50
N ILE A 563 32.50 10.83 17.41
CA ILE A 563 32.07 11.31 18.72
C ILE A 563 33.09 10.85 19.78
N PRO A 564 33.60 11.76 20.63
CA PRO A 564 34.47 11.41 21.76
C PRO A 564 33.81 10.42 22.72
N GLY A 565 34.60 9.52 23.29
CA GLY A 565 34.07 8.45 24.16
C GLY A 565 33.47 8.94 25.48
N ASP A 566 33.83 10.15 25.93
CA ASP A 566 33.32 10.81 27.13
C ASP A 566 32.15 11.77 26.87
N ALA A 567 31.76 11.96 25.61
CA ALA A 567 30.66 12.82 25.23
C ALA A 567 29.30 12.15 25.46
N ILE A 568 28.32 12.98 25.83
CA ILE A 568 26.92 12.56 25.97
C ILE A 568 26.26 12.50 24.61
N ILE A 569 25.53 11.41 24.35
CA ILE A 569 24.79 11.22 23.12
C ILE A 569 23.29 11.30 23.40
N TYR A 570 22.65 12.36 22.92
CA TYR A 570 21.21 12.44 22.83
C TYR A 570 20.72 11.80 21.52
N LEU A 571 19.57 11.15 21.55
CA LEU A 571 18.95 10.52 20.37
C LEU A 571 17.51 11.00 20.20
N SER A 572 17.12 11.30 18.95
CA SER A 572 15.72 11.44 18.54
C SER A 572 15.46 10.63 17.26
N SER A 573 14.70 9.54 17.41
CA SER A 573 14.39 8.57 16.35
C SER A 573 12.90 8.59 16.02
N GLN A 574 12.50 9.47 15.10
CA GLN A 574 11.10 9.70 14.71
C GLN A 574 10.96 10.07 13.23
N THR A 575 9.76 9.84 12.67
CA THR A 575 9.38 10.31 11.31
C THR A 575 9.36 11.84 11.24
N GLY A 576 9.47 12.40 10.04
CA GLY A 576 9.48 13.85 9.82
C GLY A 576 8.26 14.58 10.41
N LEU A 577 7.07 13.99 10.26
CA LEU A 577 5.80 14.52 10.78
C LEU A 577 5.82 14.87 12.28
N LYS A 578 6.55 14.12 13.10
CA LYS A 578 6.58 14.31 14.55
C LYS A 578 7.54 15.40 15.01
N ARG A 579 8.30 16.02 14.09
CA ARG A 579 9.38 16.95 14.42
C ARG A 579 8.90 18.40 14.39
N ASN A 580 8.03 18.74 15.32
CA ASN A 580 7.54 20.10 15.50
C ASN A 580 8.69 21.07 15.79
N ILE A 581 8.66 22.25 15.14
CA ILE A 581 9.72 23.25 15.23
C ILE A 581 9.99 23.73 16.65
N ASP A 582 8.97 23.93 17.47
CA ASP A 582 9.13 24.44 18.84
C ASP A 582 9.76 23.38 19.75
N ASN A 583 9.38 22.11 19.59
CA ASN A 583 10.04 21.03 20.32
C ASN A 583 11.50 20.84 19.89
N VAL A 584 11.82 21.01 18.60
CA VAL A 584 13.21 20.91 18.12
C VAL A 584 14.07 22.07 18.66
N ARG A 585 13.51 23.27 18.83
CA ARG A 585 14.18 24.37 19.54
C ARG A 585 14.54 23.99 20.97
N LEU A 586 13.60 23.40 21.72
CA LEU A 586 13.86 22.91 23.08
C LEU A 586 14.99 21.87 23.10
N GLN A 587 14.98 20.94 22.14
CA GLN A 587 16.06 19.95 22.02
C GLN A 587 17.40 20.65 21.77
N MET A 588 17.49 21.64 20.87
CA MET A 588 18.72 22.41 20.66
C MET A 588 19.17 23.14 21.93
N GLN A 589 18.24 23.68 22.72
CA GLN A 589 18.56 24.34 23.99
C GLN A 589 19.16 23.35 25.02
N VAL A 590 18.68 22.11 25.08
CA VAL A 590 19.31 21.03 25.86
C VAL A 590 20.74 20.78 25.37
N ILE A 591 20.94 20.62 24.06
CA ILE A 591 22.26 20.40 23.48
C ILE A 591 23.19 21.57 23.82
N LYS A 592 22.74 22.81 23.68
CA LYS A 592 23.50 24.01 24.04
C LYS A 592 23.95 24.01 25.49
N ALA A 593 23.07 23.64 26.42
CA ALA A 593 23.32 23.65 27.86
C ALA A 593 24.24 22.52 28.35
N VAL A 594 24.48 21.49 27.53
CA VAL A 594 25.40 20.37 27.85
C VAL A 594 26.57 20.38 26.86
N PRO A 595 27.70 21.05 27.15
CA PRO A 595 28.72 21.38 26.14
C PRO A 595 29.37 20.17 25.43
N ASN A 596 29.71 19.11 26.16
CA ASN A 596 30.28 17.88 25.58
C ASN A 596 29.17 16.89 25.21
N SER A 597 28.24 17.31 24.35
CA SER A 597 27.17 16.43 23.87
C SER A 597 26.89 16.54 22.38
N TYR A 598 26.39 15.45 21.82
CA TYR A 598 26.02 15.30 20.42
C TYR A 598 24.56 14.88 20.32
N PHE A 599 23.90 15.31 19.25
CA PHE A 599 22.53 14.92 18.96
C PHE A 599 22.47 14.03 17.71
N LEU A 600 22.04 12.79 17.93
CA LEU A 600 21.79 11.83 16.85
C LEU A 600 20.34 11.96 16.40
N ILE A 601 20.18 12.23 15.12
CA ILE A 601 18.90 12.36 14.46
C ILE A 601 18.75 11.15 13.54
N LYS A 602 17.79 10.28 13.86
CA LYS A 602 17.36 9.20 12.97
C LYS A 602 15.96 9.52 12.47
N SER A 603 15.79 9.61 11.15
CA SER A 603 14.47 9.79 10.57
C SER A 603 14.14 8.66 9.63
N PHE A 604 12.91 8.20 9.71
CA PHE A 604 12.33 7.23 8.79
C PHE A 604 11.37 7.96 7.86
N LEU A 605 11.30 7.53 6.59
CA LEU A 605 10.33 8.05 5.62
C LEU A 605 10.39 9.58 5.45
N ALA A 606 11.58 10.16 5.57
CA ALA A 606 11.82 11.59 5.37
C ALA A 606 13.00 11.80 4.42
N ASN A 607 13.08 12.97 3.78
CA ASN A 607 14.25 13.34 2.98
C ASN A 607 15.43 13.65 3.93
N PRO A 608 16.57 12.91 3.83
CA PRO A 608 17.74 13.15 4.66
C PRO A 608 18.26 14.58 4.57
N GLU A 609 18.26 15.18 3.37
CA GLU A 609 18.75 16.55 3.18
C GLU A 609 17.80 17.58 3.76
N PHE A 610 16.48 17.42 3.61
CA PHE A 610 15.52 18.36 4.23
C PHE A 610 15.52 18.28 5.74
N ILE A 611 15.56 17.07 6.31
CA ILE A 611 15.72 16.90 7.75
C ILE A 611 17.03 17.53 8.21
N LYS A 612 18.11 17.32 7.47
CA LYS A 612 19.41 17.92 7.78
C LYS A 612 19.37 19.44 7.76
N THR A 613 18.87 20.05 6.69
CA THR A 613 18.69 21.50 6.59
C THR A 613 17.82 22.02 7.72
N PHE A 614 16.66 21.41 7.97
CA PHE A 614 15.76 21.81 9.05
C PHE A 614 16.44 21.83 10.43
N PHE A 615 17.18 20.77 10.79
CA PHE A 615 17.92 20.73 12.05
C PHE A 615 19.09 21.72 12.09
N GLN A 616 19.77 21.93 10.97
CA GLN A 616 20.87 22.90 10.87
C GLN A 616 20.35 24.33 11.04
N ASP A 617 19.25 24.69 10.39
CA ASP A 617 18.62 26.01 10.49
C ASP A 617 18.15 26.29 11.93
N VAL A 618 17.50 25.31 12.57
CA VAL A 618 17.07 25.46 13.97
C VAL A 618 18.29 25.52 14.91
N ALA A 619 19.32 24.69 14.69
CA ALA A 619 20.55 24.74 15.48
C ALA A 619 21.26 26.09 15.36
N GLU A 620 21.38 26.65 14.16
CA GLU A 620 21.95 27.99 13.94
C GLU A 620 21.14 29.05 14.69
N SER A 621 19.80 29.01 14.59
CA SER A 621 18.91 29.96 15.27
C SER A 621 19.04 29.92 16.80
N GLU A 622 19.37 28.77 17.38
CA GLU A 622 19.58 28.58 18.82
C GLU A 622 21.06 28.73 19.24
N GLY A 623 21.97 28.94 18.28
CA GLY A 623 23.41 29.09 18.53
C GLY A 623 24.13 27.78 18.87
N VAL A 624 23.72 26.67 18.26
CA VAL A 624 24.33 25.34 18.37
C VAL A 624 25.10 25.03 17.08
N SER A 625 26.38 24.63 17.21
CA SER A 625 27.17 24.22 16.05
C SER A 625 26.62 22.97 15.38
N ALA A 626 26.50 22.99 14.05
CA ALA A 626 26.11 21.84 13.24
C ALA A 626 27.05 20.63 13.41
N ASP A 627 28.30 20.84 13.84
CA ASP A 627 29.27 19.77 14.13
C ASP A 627 28.86 18.89 15.33
N ARG A 628 27.83 19.30 16.09
CA ARG A 628 27.25 18.52 17.19
C ARG A 628 26.09 17.65 16.75
N LEU A 629 25.65 17.76 15.50
CA LEU A 629 24.56 16.98 14.93
C LEU A 629 25.11 15.80 14.11
N ARG A 630 24.47 14.64 14.22
CA ARG A 630 24.75 13.48 13.37
C ARG A 630 23.44 12.91 12.85
N PHE A 631 23.38 12.69 11.56
CA PHE A 631 22.21 12.12 10.89
C PHE A 631 22.50 10.65 10.61
N LEU A 632 21.71 9.76 11.20
CA LEU A 632 21.92 8.32 11.06
C LEU A 632 21.24 7.80 9.79
N PRO A 633 21.90 6.93 9.01
CA PRO A 633 21.29 6.32 7.85
C PRO A 633 20.24 5.26 8.25
N ASP A 634 19.46 4.84 7.26
CA ASP A 634 18.68 3.61 7.37
C ASP A 634 19.59 2.40 7.58
N VAL A 635 19.05 1.38 8.26
CA VAL A 635 19.77 0.14 8.58
C VAL A 635 19.01 -1.05 8.01
N SER A 636 19.72 -2.15 7.80
CA SER A 636 19.23 -3.33 7.10
C SER A 636 18.02 -4.02 7.75
N SER A 637 17.79 -3.81 9.05
CA SER A 637 16.63 -4.37 9.77
C SER A 637 16.32 -3.62 11.08
N GLU A 638 15.10 -3.82 11.57
CA GLU A 638 14.63 -3.39 12.90
C GLU A 638 15.48 -3.97 14.03
N PHE A 639 15.99 -5.19 13.88
CA PHE A 639 16.86 -5.81 14.88
C PHE A 639 18.20 -5.10 15.02
N VAL A 640 18.78 -4.66 13.90
CA VAL A 640 20.00 -3.84 13.87
C VAL A 640 19.72 -2.43 14.39
N HIS A 641 18.54 -1.88 14.08
CA HIS A 641 18.12 -0.59 14.64
C HIS A 641 18.12 -0.61 16.18
N ARG A 642 17.49 -1.61 16.79
CA ARG A 642 17.41 -1.74 18.24
C ARG A 642 18.77 -1.95 18.88
N ALA A 643 19.64 -2.74 18.24
CA ALA A 643 21.01 -2.93 18.70
C ALA A 643 21.80 -1.61 18.71
N ASN A 644 21.58 -0.76 17.70
CA ASN A 644 22.22 0.55 17.61
C ASN A 644 21.71 1.56 18.64
N LEU A 645 20.57 1.34 19.31
CA LEU A 645 20.09 2.24 20.37
C LEU A 645 21.11 2.36 21.51
N ALA A 646 21.89 1.31 21.77
CA ALA A 646 22.92 1.27 22.81
C ALA A 646 24.03 2.33 22.64
N ILE A 647 24.13 2.99 21.48
CA ILE A 647 25.09 4.10 21.32
C ILE A 647 24.63 5.37 22.04
N ALA A 648 23.33 5.55 22.27
CA ALA A 648 22.76 6.72 22.91
C ALA A 648 22.88 6.65 24.44
N ASP A 649 22.87 7.81 25.09
CA ASP A 649 22.83 7.95 26.55
C ASP A 649 21.44 8.40 27.04
N VAL A 650 20.74 9.23 26.26
CA VAL A 650 19.42 9.79 26.59
C VAL A 650 18.60 9.93 25.31
N VAL A 651 17.31 9.59 25.36
CA VAL A 651 16.35 9.90 24.29
C VAL A 651 15.67 11.22 24.58
N LEU A 652 15.67 12.12 23.60
CA LEU A 652 14.83 13.32 23.60
C LEU A 652 13.60 13.04 22.75
N ASP A 653 12.46 12.82 23.42
CA ASP A 653 11.21 12.52 22.75
C ASP A 653 10.60 13.78 22.12
N THR A 654 9.68 13.58 21.17
CA THR A 654 9.00 14.64 20.43
C THR A 654 7.67 15.04 21.05
N TYR A 655 7.24 16.27 20.81
CA TYR A 655 5.95 16.84 21.23
C TYR A 655 5.45 17.79 20.13
N PRO A 656 4.15 17.88 19.81
CA PRO A 656 2.95 17.33 20.48
C PRO A 656 2.61 15.87 20.12
N TYR A 657 3.50 15.18 19.43
CA TYR A 657 3.37 13.76 19.13
C TYR A 657 4.62 13.01 19.62
N ASN A 658 4.46 12.16 20.63
CA ASN A 658 5.52 11.33 21.21
C ASN A 658 5.94 10.11 20.35
N GLY A 659 6.99 9.43 20.80
CA GLY A 659 7.23 8.04 20.45
C GLY A 659 6.15 7.09 20.95
N ALA A 660 6.12 5.90 20.37
CA ALA A 660 5.32 4.79 20.86
C ALA A 660 6.18 3.51 20.83
N THR A 661 6.32 2.87 19.66
CA THR A 661 7.22 1.71 19.50
C THR A 661 8.67 2.08 19.86
N THR A 662 9.15 3.23 19.41
CA THR A 662 10.51 3.71 19.69
C THR A 662 10.74 3.97 21.18
N THR A 663 9.70 4.38 21.91
CA THR A 663 9.74 4.53 23.36
C THR A 663 9.85 3.17 24.03
N LEU A 664 9.02 2.18 23.65
CA LEU A 664 9.13 0.82 24.18
C LEU A 664 10.51 0.21 23.92
N GLU A 665 11.08 0.41 22.72
CA GLU A 665 12.43 -0.05 22.38
C GLU A 665 13.51 0.62 23.24
N ALA A 666 13.40 1.93 23.47
CA ALA A 666 14.31 2.67 24.33
C ALA A 666 14.22 2.21 25.81
N LEU A 667 13.01 2.07 26.35
CA LEU A 667 12.79 1.58 27.71
C LEU A 667 13.29 0.13 27.85
N TRP A 668 13.00 -0.72 26.87
CA TRP A 668 13.49 -2.10 26.85
C TRP A 668 15.01 -2.16 26.87
N THR A 669 15.69 -1.31 26.09
CA THR A 669 17.16 -1.24 26.04
C THR A 669 17.80 -0.53 27.25
N GLY A 670 16.98 0.07 28.14
CA GLY A 670 17.44 0.69 29.37
C GLY A 670 17.82 2.16 29.23
N LEU A 671 17.39 2.83 28.15
CA LEU A 671 17.69 4.24 27.92
C LEU A 671 16.73 5.15 28.70
N PRO A 672 17.26 6.15 29.44
CA PRO A 672 16.47 7.26 29.96
C PRO A 672 15.82 8.05 28.81
N ILE A 673 14.60 8.54 29.04
CA ILE A 673 13.81 9.29 28.07
C ILE A 673 13.37 10.60 28.72
N VAL A 674 13.52 11.72 28.00
CA VAL A 674 12.88 13.00 28.33
C VAL A 674 11.65 13.13 27.45
N THR A 675 10.47 13.25 28.07
CA THR A 675 9.19 13.38 27.36
C THR A 675 8.35 14.48 27.97
N ARG A 676 7.69 15.25 27.10
CA ARG A 676 6.68 16.22 27.51
C ARG A 676 5.30 15.58 27.48
N VAL A 677 4.59 15.68 28.60
CA VAL A 677 3.24 15.17 28.78
C VAL A 677 2.24 16.16 28.20
N GLY A 678 1.37 15.67 27.32
CA GLY A 678 0.26 16.43 26.77
C GLY A 678 -1.12 16.02 27.29
N GLU A 679 -2.17 16.50 26.63
CA GLU A 679 -3.56 16.08 26.91
C GLU A 679 -4.05 15.00 25.93
N GLN A 680 -3.63 15.02 24.66
CA GLN A 680 -4.07 14.06 23.66
C GLN A 680 -3.34 12.71 23.74
N PHE A 681 -3.97 11.64 23.26
CA PHE A 681 -3.39 10.29 23.23
C PHE A 681 -1.97 10.26 22.62
N ALA A 682 -1.79 10.92 21.47
CA ALA A 682 -0.51 10.99 20.77
C ALA A 682 0.62 11.65 21.59
N ALA A 683 0.27 12.53 22.53
CA ALA A 683 1.20 13.28 23.39
C ALA A 683 1.43 12.64 24.77
N ARG A 684 0.97 11.39 24.96
CA ARG A 684 1.02 10.69 26.26
C ARG A 684 1.52 9.25 26.18
N ASN A 685 1.84 8.75 24.99
CA ASN A 685 2.36 7.38 24.79
C ASN A 685 3.63 7.15 25.64
N SER A 686 4.60 8.06 25.57
CA SER A 686 5.83 7.92 26.36
C SER A 686 5.58 8.05 27.86
N TYR A 687 4.69 8.96 28.26
CA TYR A 687 4.27 9.10 29.66
C TYR A 687 3.69 7.80 30.24
N THR A 688 2.68 7.22 29.58
CA THR A 688 2.08 5.97 30.08
C THR A 688 3.09 4.83 30.14
N MET A 689 3.97 4.71 29.13
CA MET A 689 4.97 3.66 29.11
C MET A 689 6.00 3.84 30.23
N MET A 690 6.47 5.06 30.47
CA MET A 690 7.39 5.34 31.59
C MET A 690 6.75 5.04 32.94
N MET A 691 5.50 5.47 33.16
CA MET A 691 4.75 5.18 34.38
C MET A 691 4.58 3.67 34.60
N ASN A 692 4.15 2.94 33.57
CA ASN A 692 4.00 1.49 33.65
C ASN A 692 5.35 0.76 33.83
N ALA A 693 6.46 1.30 33.31
CA ALA A 693 7.81 0.80 33.56
C ALA A 693 8.35 1.11 34.97
N GLY A 694 7.67 1.98 35.73
CA GLY A 694 8.09 2.42 37.07
C GLY A 694 9.20 3.48 37.05
N ILE A 695 9.27 4.29 35.99
CA ILE A 695 10.24 5.38 35.82
C ILE A 695 9.49 6.71 35.73
N THR A 696 9.85 7.66 36.59
CA THR A 696 9.25 9.01 36.59
C THR A 696 10.24 10.09 36.16
N GLU A 697 11.53 9.77 36.22
CA GLU A 697 12.61 10.64 35.82
C GLU A 697 12.59 10.89 34.31
N GLY A 698 12.56 12.16 33.91
CA GLY A 698 12.44 12.58 32.51
C GLY A 698 11.02 12.93 32.06
N ILE A 699 10.01 12.75 32.92
CA ILE A 699 8.63 13.20 32.65
C ILE A 699 8.51 14.69 32.94
N SER A 700 8.10 15.48 31.94
CA SER A 700 7.88 16.93 32.08
C SER A 700 6.45 17.35 31.73
N TRP A 701 5.89 18.28 32.48
CA TRP A 701 4.52 18.81 32.27
C TRP A 701 4.49 20.10 31.45
N ASN A 702 5.66 20.70 31.22
CA ASN A 702 5.84 21.92 30.45
C ASN A 702 7.24 21.94 29.82
N ASP A 703 7.51 23.00 29.05
CA ASP A 703 8.75 23.16 28.29
C ASP A 703 9.96 23.37 29.22
N ASP A 704 9.79 24.10 30.33
CA ASP A 704 10.86 24.36 31.30
C ASP A 704 11.32 23.05 31.96
N GLU A 705 10.37 22.22 32.41
CA GLU A 705 10.66 20.90 32.97
C GLU A 705 11.32 19.97 31.94
N TYR A 706 10.96 20.08 30.65
CA TYR A 706 11.60 19.30 29.58
C TYR A 706 13.08 19.66 29.47
N LEU A 707 13.39 20.96 29.49
CA LEU A 707 14.77 21.45 29.47
C LEU A 707 15.54 21.02 30.72
N GLU A 708 14.94 21.16 31.91
CA GLU A 708 15.56 20.76 33.18
C GLU A 708 15.92 19.27 33.18
N TRP A 709 15.00 18.40 32.76
CA TRP A 709 15.27 16.96 32.66
C TRP A 709 16.30 16.64 31.60
N GLY A 710 16.25 17.28 30.43
CA GLY A 710 17.25 17.14 29.37
C GLY A 710 18.65 17.44 29.85
N ILE A 711 18.83 18.55 30.56
CA ILE A 711 20.12 18.98 31.12
C ILE A 711 20.57 18.03 32.23
N LYS A 712 19.67 17.72 33.17
CA LYS A 712 19.96 16.86 34.32
C LYS A 712 20.41 15.47 33.89
N LEU A 713 19.68 14.84 32.97
CA LEU A 713 20.06 13.53 32.43
C LEU A 713 21.33 13.60 31.59
N GLY A 714 21.68 14.73 31.00
CA GLY A 714 22.99 14.91 30.36
C GLY A 714 24.15 14.95 31.33
N GLN A 715 23.97 15.63 32.46
CA GLN A 715 25.05 15.91 33.41
C GLN A 715 25.22 14.83 34.48
N ASP A 716 24.17 14.09 34.83
CA ASP A 716 24.19 13.12 35.93
C ASP A 716 24.29 11.66 35.43
N ALA A 717 25.53 11.18 35.32
CA ALA A 717 25.81 9.80 34.92
C ALA A 717 25.32 8.76 35.93
N ALA A 718 25.31 9.10 37.23
CA ALA A 718 24.85 8.18 38.27
C ALA A 718 23.33 7.96 38.18
N LEU A 719 22.58 9.04 37.92
CA LEU A 719 21.15 8.96 37.67
C LEU A 719 20.82 8.12 36.43
N ARG A 720 21.53 8.32 35.30
CA ARG A 720 21.33 7.47 34.11
C ARG A 720 21.58 5.99 34.42
N GLN A 721 22.62 5.70 35.19
CA GLN A 721 22.96 4.34 35.59
C GLN A 721 21.91 3.70 36.50
N ASP A 722 21.34 4.47 37.44
CA ASP A 722 20.22 4.00 38.27
C ASP A 722 18.98 3.67 37.43
N ILE A 723 18.59 4.58 36.53
CA ILE A 723 17.46 4.38 35.61
C ILE A 723 17.67 3.11 34.77
N PHE A 724 18.87 2.92 34.21
CA PHE A 724 19.21 1.71 33.46
C PHE A 724 18.97 0.43 34.27
N TYR A 725 19.43 0.38 35.53
CA TYR A 725 19.24 -0.81 36.37
C TYR A 725 17.77 -1.02 36.76
N ARG A 726 17.01 0.05 37.01
CA ARG A 726 15.57 -0.03 37.28
C ARG A 726 14.80 -0.52 36.07
N LEU A 727 15.10 -0.03 34.87
CA LEU A 727 14.52 -0.52 33.61
C LEU A 727 14.86 -1.99 33.36
N LYS A 728 16.11 -2.41 33.62
CA LYS A 728 16.50 -3.81 33.51
C LYS A 728 15.70 -4.70 34.46
N ARG A 729 15.47 -4.26 35.70
CA ARG A 729 14.64 -4.97 36.68
C ARG A 729 13.16 -4.97 36.28
N SER A 730 12.66 -3.89 35.70
CA SER A 730 11.25 -3.74 35.35
C SER A 730 10.79 -4.80 34.36
N ARG A 731 11.68 -5.33 33.49
CA ARG A 731 11.43 -6.48 32.58
C ARG A 731 10.77 -7.70 33.22
N HIS A 732 10.88 -7.86 34.54
CA HIS A 732 10.26 -8.97 35.28
C HIS A 732 9.06 -8.56 36.16
N THR A 733 8.80 -7.26 36.31
CA THR A 733 7.83 -6.75 37.29
C THR A 733 6.79 -5.79 36.70
N SER A 734 7.09 -5.15 35.57
CA SER A 734 6.23 -4.16 34.95
C SER A 734 5.16 -4.81 34.07
N PRO A 735 3.93 -4.27 34.05
CA PRO A 735 2.87 -4.72 33.15
C PRO A 735 3.19 -4.54 31.67
N LEU A 736 4.08 -3.60 31.29
CA LEU A 736 4.48 -3.42 29.89
C LEU A 736 5.16 -4.66 29.30
N TRP A 737 5.82 -5.44 30.16
CA TRP A 737 6.64 -6.57 29.75
C TRP A 737 5.95 -7.93 29.96
N ASN A 738 4.62 -7.90 30.11
CA ASN A 738 3.81 -9.06 30.45
C ASN A 738 2.63 -9.19 29.49
N GLY A 739 2.90 -9.68 28.28
CA GLY A 739 1.88 -9.90 27.25
C GLY A 739 0.77 -10.86 27.68
N ARG A 740 1.08 -11.82 28.56
CA ARG A 740 0.10 -12.78 29.09
C ARG A 740 -0.94 -12.10 30.00
N GLN A 741 -0.50 -11.26 30.94
CA GLN A 741 -1.43 -10.52 31.79
C GLN A 741 -2.28 -9.56 30.95
N PHE A 742 -1.65 -8.88 29.98
CA PHE A 742 -2.36 -8.00 29.07
C PHE A 742 -3.45 -8.73 28.26
N ALA A 743 -3.17 -9.95 27.79
CA ALA A 743 -4.18 -10.77 27.11
C ALA A 743 -5.37 -11.09 28.02
N GLN A 744 -5.13 -11.41 29.30
CA GLN A 744 -6.20 -11.65 30.26
C GLN A 744 -7.03 -10.38 30.55
N ASP A 745 -6.37 -9.23 30.65
CA ASP A 745 -7.03 -7.94 30.87
C ASP A 745 -7.90 -7.57 29.65
N MET A 746 -7.41 -7.81 28.44
CA MET A 746 -8.15 -7.61 27.18
C MET A 746 -9.33 -8.58 27.04
N GLU A 747 -9.14 -9.86 27.38
CA GLU A 747 -10.22 -10.85 27.38
C GLU A 747 -11.33 -10.48 28.37
N SER A 748 -10.95 -10.04 29.58
CA SER A 748 -11.93 -9.55 30.56
C SER A 748 -12.65 -8.30 30.05
N ALA A 749 -11.97 -7.41 29.34
CA ALA A 749 -12.59 -6.27 28.70
C ALA A 749 -13.64 -6.70 27.67
N TYR A 750 -13.32 -7.66 26.80
CA TYR A 750 -14.25 -8.19 25.80
C TYR A 750 -15.49 -8.84 26.43
N GLU A 751 -15.31 -9.63 27.48
CA GLU A 751 -16.43 -10.23 28.22
C GLU A 751 -17.34 -9.16 28.82
N GLN A 752 -16.77 -8.17 29.51
CA GLN A 752 -17.56 -7.10 30.10
C GLN A 752 -18.23 -6.20 29.05
N MET A 753 -17.60 -5.95 27.90
CA MET A 753 -18.25 -5.25 26.79
C MET A 753 -19.43 -6.04 26.23
N TRP A 754 -19.27 -7.35 26.09
CA TRP A 754 -20.31 -8.26 25.60
C TRP A 754 -21.49 -8.37 26.57
N GLU A 755 -21.22 -8.43 27.87
CA GLU A 755 -22.24 -8.47 28.94
C GLU A 755 -23.05 -7.16 29.06
N ARG A 756 -22.51 -6.02 28.60
CA ARG A 756 -23.17 -4.71 28.66
C ARG A 756 -24.20 -4.47 27.54
N LEU A 757 -24.23 -5.31 26.49
CA LEU A 757 -25.30 -5.29 25.49
C LEU A 757 -26.62 -5.73 26.11
#